data_AF-A0AAN7TM13-F1
#
_entry.id   AF-A0AAN7TM13-F1
#
_cell.length_a   1.000
_cell.length_b   1.000
_cell.length_c   1.000
_cell.angle_alpha   90.00
_cell.angle_beta   90.00
_cell.angle_gamma   90.00
#
_symmetry.space_group_name_H-M   'P 1'
#
loop_
_entity.id
_entity.type
_entity.pdbx_description
1 polymer ?
#
loop_
_entity_poly.entity_id
_entity_poly.type
_entity_poly.pdbx_seq_one_letter_code
_entity_poly.pdbx_strand_id
1 'polypeptide(L)'
;MGKGSGAPLKEKVYPSVMYGNIKSIRKQPKSLPKELTIDQILQSLPKEVFETSNFKSACSLLITILFIGLSATFITLMPSYLTPIGWMLMGASVTGLMVIGNDCIHKTFSKNPLVNSIIGTIVMLPLLYPFQSYKISEKNIAEKKSTAVANGEQFKINTHTTTKSNPIRQWATGKFFWILSIINWSENYFSTKNLSDKKDKTKAIVSIAIVYIFGFIFFPMMFKFVGVSGFLNYWFAPWLVLHFLLSTASLLPSIPFYEELQSASKLEDKSEVEKYLVHITYPQWFEFIVKDINFSLPRQIAVSIPHYNLRKAYNSFKKSWGEYIYECTFETELFKELITRSENFSNEIFSPFDSAPLVPDQEKKAESTAESISNGRTSRTVKEFLASINWLHVIILIGIPMIGLYGLINVECSFKTFVWSFIYYHFTGMGITAGYHRLWAHKAYSAVLPVRIILLLFGAGAVEGSCRWWSRDHRAHHRYIDTDKDPYSASLGFWHSHFVWLMFKQDPKKIGRANIDDLNADPWVMWQHKHYIKIATFMGLVFPTLVAGLGWGDWAGGYFYSGVLRLVTVQHSTFLVNSLAHYLGDSPYDDEHSPKDSVITAVLTFGEGYHNFHHEFPNDYRNAYKFYQYDPTKWLITAMYYLGLAYDLKTFSKNEIEKGMIQMHQKHLDAKKESIYWGIKKEDLPSMTLDEFNNLVQKDDRKLMIINKTVLDVESFINDHPGGLAYIKMGLGKDATSMFTGEVYNHSNAAKNLLCQFSIAKILDDKKQQ
;
A
#
# COMPACT_ATOMS: atom_id res chain seq x y z
N MET A 1 -20.91 24.84 56.86
CA MET A 1 -21.22 24.85 55.41
C MET A 1 -20.05 24.21 54.67
N GLY A 2 -20.13 22.89 54.46
CA GLY A 2 -19.07 22.11 53.83
C GLY A 2 -19.08 22.26 52.31
N LYS A 3 -17.91 22.57 51.73
CA LYS A 3 -17.68 22.60 50.29
C LYS A 3 -17.71 21.17 49.75
N GLY A 4 -18.58 20.92 48.76
CA GLY A 4 -18.68 19.66 48.06
C GLY A 4 -17.36 19.28 47.37
N SER A 5 -16.95 18.05 47.59
CA SER A 5 -15.89 17.36 46.87
C SER A 5 -16.25 17.28 45.39
N GLY A 6 -15.44 17.89 44.53
CA GLY A 6 -15.47 17.63 43.10
C GLY A 6 -15.15 16.16 42.86
N ALA A 7 -16.04 15.45 42.18
CA ALA A 7 -15.80 14.10 41.72
C ALA A 7 -14.47 14.03 40.95
N PRO A 8 -13.66 12.97 41.12
CA PRO A 8 -12.49 12.77 40.28
C PRO A 8 -12.94 12.70 38.82
N LEU A 9 -12.30 13.51 37.96
CA LEU A 9 -12.47 13.42 36.52
C LEU A 9 -12.18 11.97 36.10
N LYS A 10 -13.19 11.27 35.57
CA LYS A 10 -12.97 10.00 34.86
C LYS A 10 -11.86 10.23 33.84
N GLU A 11 -10.80 9.43 33.90
CA GLU A 11 -9.76 9.43 32.88
C GLU A 11 -10.40 9.28 31.51
N LYS A 12 -9.94 10.06 30.53
CA LYS A 12 -10.35 9.88 29.14
C LYS A 12 -9.77 8.55 28.66
N VAL A 13 -10.58 7.51 28.69
CA VAL A 13 -10.25 6.20 28.12
C VAL A 13 -10.22 6.35 26.61
N TYR A 14 -9.15 5.86 25.96
CA TYR A 14 -9.12 5.73 24.51
C TYR A 14 -10.24 4.77 24.08
N PRO A 15 -11.18 5.14 23.19
CA PRO A 15 -12.16 4.18 22.71
C PRO A 15 -11.44 3.01 22.06
N SER A 16 -11.92 1.79 22.31
CA SER A 16 -11.53 0.59 21.58
C SER A 16 -11.58 0.92 20.10
N VAL A 17 -10.47 0.72 19.41
CA VAL A 17 -10.30 1.32 18.09
C VAL A 17 -11.39 0.85 17.12
N MET A 18 -11.98 1.79 16.37
CA MET A 18 -13.05 1.55 15.40
C MET A 18 -12.50 0.88 14.10
N TYR A 19 -11.63 -0.13 14.21
CA TYR A 19 -11.10 -0.87 13.05
C TYR A 19 -12.13 -1.76 12.36
N GLY A 20 -13.37 -1.85 12.87
CA GLY A 20 -14.42 -2.72 12.32
C GLY A 20 -14.74 -2.45 10.84
N ASN A 21 -14.51 -1.23 10.36
CA ASN A 21 -14.79 -0.83 8.97
C ASN A 21 -13.55 -0.62 8.10
N ILE A 22 -12.33 -0.67 8.67
CA ILE A 22 -11.09 -0.53 7.89
C ILE A 22 -10.76 -1.90 7.29
N LYS A 23 -10.51 -1.93 5.97
CA LYS A 23 -10.11 -3.16 5.28
C LYS A 23 -8.65 -3.47 5.64
N SER A 24 -8.45 -4.44 6.52
CA SER A 24 -7.12 -4.95 6.82
C SER A 24 -6.56 -5.71 5.62
N ILE A 25 -5.25 -5.58 5.37
CA ILE A 25 -4.51 -6.40 4.40
C ILE A 25 -4.41 -7.86 4.89
N ARG A 26 -4.63 -8.11 6.19
CA ARG A 26 -4.50 -9.43 6.86
C ARG A 26 -5.65 -9.75 7.82
N LYS A 27 -5.67 -10.97 8.38
CA LYS A 27 -6.53 -11.33 9.52
C LYS A 27 -6.35 -10.32 10.67
N GLN A 28 -7.39 -10.13 11.49
CA GLN A 28 -7.32 -9.25 12.66
C GLN A 28 -6.09 -9.62 13.54
N PRO A 29 -5.32 -8.62 14.01
CA PRO A 29 -4.12 -8.85 14.82
C PRO A 29 -4.44 -9.61 16.10
N LYS A 30 -3.52 -10.47 16.54
CA LYS A 30 -3.60 -11.17 17.83
C LYS A 30 -3.39 -10.20 18.99
N SER A 31 -3.93 -10.54 20.16
CA SER A 31 -3.63 -9.85 21.43
C SER A 31 -2.13 -9.91 21.74
N LEU A 32 -1.56 -8.82 22.25
CA LEU A 32 -0.14 -8.75 22.60
C LEU A 32 0.26 -9.79 23.68
N PRO A 33 1.45 -10.41 23.60
CA PRO A 33 1.95 -11.27 24.67
C PRO A 33 2.15 -10.48 25.97
N LYS A 34 1.87 -11.10 27.12
CA LYS A 34 1.95 -10.47 28.45
C LYS A 34 3.37 -10.05 28.89
N GLU A 35 4.42 -10.58 28.26
CA GLU A 35 5.83 -10.39 28.65
C GLU A 35 6.71 -10.01 27.45
N LEU A 36 6.36 -8.99 26.68
CA LEU A 36 7.23 -8.49 25.60
C LEU A 36 8.07 -7.28 26.05
N THR A 37 9.39 -7.36 25.91
CA THR A 37 10.31 -6.25 26.18
C THR A 37 10.90 -5.67 24.89
N ILE A 38 11.27 -4.38 24.89
CA ILE A 38 11.96 -3.74 23.76
C ILE A 38 13.30 -4.42 23.46
N ASP A 39 14.00 -4.92 24.48
CA ASP A 39 15.25 -5.64 24.28
C ASP A 39 15.05 -6.91 23.44
N GLN A 40 13.95 -7.65 23.66
CA GLN A 40 13.59 -8.81 22.82
C GLN A 40 13.29 -8.38 21.38
N ILE A 41 12.62 -7.24 21.20
CA ILE A 41 12.35 -6.69 19.87
C ILE A 41 13.65 -6.28 19.17
N LEU A 42 14.54 -5.56 19.85
CA LEU A 42 15.82 -5.11 19.31
C LEU A 42 16.73 -6.30 18.96
N GLN A 43 16.75 -7.34 19.80
CA GLN A 43 17.49 -8.58 19.52
C GLN A 43 16.97 -9.32 18.28
N SER A 44 15.69 -9.11 17.91
CA SER A 44 15.11 -9.70 16.69
C SER A 44 15.46 -8.95 15.41
N LEU A 45 16.07 -7.76 15.48
CA LEU A 45 16.46 -6.96 14.32
C LEU A 45 17.90 -7.28 13.87
N PRO A 46 18.16 -7.44 12.55
CA PRO A 46 19.49 -7.72 12.03
C PRO A 46 20.40 -6.51 12.18
N LYS A 47 21.64 -6.70 12.64
CA LYS A 47 22.62 -5.62 12.89
C LYS A 47 22.79 -4.65 11.71
N GLU A 48 22.69 -5.15 10.49
CA GLU A 48 22.81 -4.38 9.24
C GLU A 48 21.82 -3.20 9.15
N VAL A 49 20.68 -3.23 9.84
CA VAL A 49 19.71 -2.12 9.78
C VAL A 49 20.18 -0.88 10.53
N PHE A 50 21.11 -1.02 11.47
CA PHE A 50 21.70 0.08 12.24
C PHE A 50 22.93 0.69 11.55
N GLU A 51 23.40 0.10 10.43
CA GLU A 51 24.60 0.56 9.76
C GLU A 51 24.40 1.89 9.02
N THR A 52 25.12 2.91 9.47
CA THR A 52 25.17 4.23 8.83
C THR A 52 26.15 4.24 7.64
N SER A 53 25.77 4.85 6.52
CA SER A 53 26.60 4.98 5.32
C SER A 53 26.52 6.40 4.76
N ASN A 54 27.63 7.13 4.83
CA ASN A 54 27.72 8.48 4.25
C ASN A 54 27.35 8.50 2.77
N PHE A 55 27.70 7.44 2.01
CA PHE A 55 27.37 7.32 0.59
C PHE A 55 25.86 7.17 0.36
N LYS A 56 25.19 6.27 1.11
CA LYS A 56 23.73 6.10 1.00
C LYS A 56 22.98 7.37 1.42
N SER A 57 23.41 8.01 2.50
CA SER A 57 22.85 9.28 2.97
C SER A 57 22.98 10.39 1.93
N ALA A 58 24.18 10.56 1.34
CA ALA A 58 24.43 11.56 0.30
C ALA A 58 23.62 11.26 -0.98
N CYS A 59 23.59 10.00 -1.43
CA CYS A 59 22.77 9.59 -2.58
C CYS A 59 21.29 9.87 -2.31
N SER A 60 20.80 9.57 -1.11
CA SER A 60 19.41 9.82 -0.75
C SER A 60 19.06 11.31 -0.82
N LEU A 61 19.93 12.19 -0.33
CA LEU A 61 19.78 13.64 -0.44
C LEU A 61 19.77 14.12 -1.90
N LEU A 62 20.71 13.66 -2.73
CA LEU A 62 20.75 14.00 -4.15
C LEU A 62 19.48 13.56 -4.89
N ILE A 63 18.99 12.35 -4.58
CA ILE A 63 17.73 11.84 -5.13
C ILE A 63 16.55 12.73 -4.70
N THR A 64 16.50 13.15 -3.43
CA THR A 64 15.45 14.07 -2.95
C THR A 64 15.46 15.39 -3.71
N ILE A 65 16.65 15.99 -3.89
CA ILE A 65 16.82 17.24 -4.64
C ILE A 65 16.40 17.06 -6.11
N LEU A 66 16.75 15.92 -6.72
CA LEU A 66 16.33 15.59 -8.08
C LEU A 66 14.80 15.53 -8.20
N PHE A 67 14.11 14.85 -7.29
CA PHE A 67 12.64 14.78 -7.33
C PHE A 67 11.95 16.13 -7.08
N ILE A 68 12.52 16.97 -6.22
CA ILE A 68 12.07 18.36 -6.05
C ILE A 68 12.21 19.11 -7.39
N GLY A 69 13.36 18.99 -8.07
CA GLY A 69 13.58 19.59 -9.38
C GLY A 69 12.61 19.09 -10.45
N LEU A 70 12.43 17.77 -10.56
CA LEU A 70 11.49 17.15 -11.50
C LEU A 70 10.04 17.57 -11.24
N SER A 71 9.65 17.68 -9.97
CA SER A 71 8.30 18.13 -9.60
C SER A 71 8.09 19.60 -9.98
N ALA A 72 9.08 20.46 -9.77
CA ALA A 72 9.03 21.85 -10.21
C ALA A 72 8.96 21.96 -11.75
N THR A 73 9.73 21.15 -12.49
CA THR A 73 9.65 21.07 -13.95
C THR A 73 8.27 20.60 -14.41
N PHE A 74 7.69 19.58 -13.77
CA PHE A 74 6.35 19.09 -14.07
C PHE A 74 5.30 20.18 -13.89
N ILE A 75 5.32 20.89 -12.75
CA ILE A 75 4.40 22.01 -12.47
C ILE A 75 4.49 23.10 -13.54
N THR A 76 5.70 23.33 -14.07
CA THR A 76 5.97 24.40 -15.05
C THR A 76 5.54 24.02 -16.47
N LEU A 77 5.77 22.76 -16.87
CA LEU A 77 5.56 22.30 -18.24
C LEU A 77 4.17 21.72 -18.50
N MET A 78 3.49 21.25 -17.46
CA MET A 78 2.19 20.60 -17.60
C MET A 78 1.03 21.61 -17.54
N PRO A 79 -0.10 21.33 -18.23
CA PRO A 79 -1.31 22.13 -18.12
C PRO A 79 -1.78 22.34 -16.68
N SER A 80 -2.35 23.50 -16.39
CA SER A 80 -2.70 23.95 -15.03
C SER A 80 -3.67 23.04 -14.28
N TYR A 81 -4.50 22.26 -14.97
CA TYR A 81 -5.39 21.29 -14.33
C TYR A 81 -4.66 20.04 -13.78
N LEU A 82 -3.41 19.79 -14.20
CA LEU A 82 -2.54 18.76 -13.64
C LEU A 82 -1.64 19.27 -12.51
N THR A 83 -1.64 20.58 -12.24
CA THR A 83 -0.84 21.20 -11.18
C THR A 83 -1.06 20.58 -9.78
N PRO A 84 -2.28 20.13 -9.38
CA PRO A 84 -2.46 19.42 -8.11
C PRO A 84 -1.63 18.13 -7.98
N ILE A 85 -1.40 17.40 -9.08
CA ILE A 85 -0.50 16.23 -9.09
C ILE A 85 0.93 16.68 -8.83
N GLY A 86 1.34 17.79 -9.46
CA GLY A 86 2.63 18.42 -9.20
C GLY A 86 2.82 18.84 -7.75
N TRP A 87 1.81 19.42 -7.10
CA TRP A 87 1.85 19.76 -5.68
C TRP A 87 2.03 18.54 -4.79
N MET A 88 1.34 17.44 -5.09
CA MET A 88 1.47 16.19 -4.36
C MET A 88 2.89 15.61 -4.50
N LEU A 89 3.43 15.57 -5.72
CA LEU A 89 4.79 15.08 -5.98
C LEU A 89 5.85 15.94 -5.30
N MET A 90 5.72 17.26 -5.40
CA MET A 90 6.62 18.22 -4.77
C MET A 90 6.55 18.11 -3.24
N GLY A 91 5.36 18.07 -2.65
CA GLY A 91 5.16 17.93 -1.20
C GLY A 91 5.69 16.60 -0.65
N ALA A 92 5.49 15.50 -1.37
CA ALA A 92 6.08 14.21 -1.03
C ALA A 92 7.62 14.26 -1.09
N SER A 93 8.18 14.89 -2.12
CA SER A 93 9.63 15.03 -2.28
C SER A 93 10.24 15.90 -1.18
N VAL A 94 9.60 17.01 -0.84
CA VAL A 94 10.00 17.93 0.24
C VAL A 94 9.89 17.25 1.61
N THR A 95 8.95 16.30 1.79
CA THR A 95 8.90 15.42 2.97
C THR A 95 10.17 14.59 3.14
N GLY A 96 10.82 14.20 2.05
CA GLY A 96 12.13 13.56 2.09
C GLY A 96 13.22 14.41 2.75
N LEU A 97 13.15 15.75 2.65
CA LEU A 97 14.07 16.65 3.34
C LEU A 97 13.85 16.62 4.87
N MET A 98 12.59 16.54 5.30
CA MET A 98 12.24 16.39 6.72
C MET A 98 12.81 15.09 7.29
N VAL A 99 12.65 13.97 6.58
CA VAL A 99 13.18 12.66 7.01
C VAL A 99 14.70 12.67 7.13
N ILE A 100 15.40 13.27 6.15
CA ILE A 100 16.85 13.43 6.16
C ILE A 100 17.31 14.35 7.30
N GLY A 101 16.61 15.46 7.51
CA GLY A 101 16.89 16.34 8.64
C GLY A 101 16.69 15.63 9.98
N ASN A 102 15.70 14.72 10.08
CA ASN A 102 15.54 13.90 11.28
C ASN A 102 16.68 12.89 11.46
N ASP A 103 17.19 12.29 10.39
CA ASP A 103 18.42 11.46 10.46
C ASP A 103 19.63 12.27 10.94
N CYS A 104 19.73 13.56 10.57
CA CYS A 104 20.76 14.45 11.10
C CYS A 104 20.57 14.75 12.60
N ILE A 105 19.33 14.84 13.09
CA ILE A 105 19.02 15.03 14.52
C ILE A 105 19.55 13.84 15.32
N HIS A 106 19.25 12.61 14.86
CA HIS A 106 19.62 11.35 15.51
C HIS A 106 21.02 10.84 15.15
N LYS A 107 21.83 11.63 14.42
CA LYS A 107 23.20 11.30 14.01
C LYS A 107 23.33 10.05 13.12
N THR A 108 22.27 9.67 12.41
CA THR A 108 22.25 8.50 11.51
C THR A 108 22.59 8.87 10.06
N PHE A 109 22.49 10.15 9.70
CA PHE A 109 22.90 10.63 8.37
C PHE A 109 24.42 10.55 8.16
N SER A 110 25.21 10.95 9.17
CA SER A 110 26.67 10.81 9.18
C SER A 110 27.20 10.54 10.58
N LYS A 111 28.33 9.84 10.69
CA LYS A 111 29.05 9.72 11.97
C LYS A 111 29.64 11.05 12.45
N ASN A 112 29.80 12.04 11.56
CA ASN A 112 30.35 13.35 11.93
C ASN A 112 29.24 14.31 12.40
N PRO A 113 29.24 14.75 13.69
CA PRO A 113 28.23 15.67 14.23
C PRO A 113 28.16 17.03 13.53
N LEU A 114 29.28 17.51 13.00
CA LEU A 114 29.34 18.78 12.27
C LEU A 114 28.62 18.66 10.92
N VAL A 115 28.83 17.55 10.20
CA VAL A 115 28.13 17.26 8.93
C VAL A 115 26.62 17.20 9.18
N ASN A 116 26.17 16.49 10.20
CA ASN A 116 24.75 16.45 10.57
C ASN A 116 24.20 17.84 10.88
N SER A 117 24.96 18.68 11.58
CA SER A 117 24.50 20.02 11.95
C SER A 117 24.38 20.94 10.74
N ILE A 118 25.34 20.89 9.81
CA ILE A 118 25.35 21.70 8.59
C ILE A 118 24.25 21.21 7.65
N ILE A 119 24.25 19.92 7.29
CA ILE A 119 23.27 19.35 6.35
C ILE A 119 21.86 19.47 6.93
N GLY A 120 21.66 19.12 8.20
CA GLY A 120 20.39 19.23 8.88
C GLY A 120 19.83 20.66 8.88
N THR A 121 20.68 21.67 9.06
CA THR A 121 20.27 23.07 8.94
C THR A 121 19.85 23.40 7.50
N ILE A 122 20.66 23.03 6.51
CA ILE A 122 20.40 23.33 5.10
C ILE A 122 19.08 22.70 4.61
N VAL A 123 18.84 21.42 4.90
CA VAL A 123 17.66 20.71 4.40
C VAL A 123 16.36 21.15 5.09
N MET A 124 16.44 21.66 6.32
CA MET A 124 15.29 22.13 7.08
C MET A 124 14.90 23.59 6.77
N LEU A 125 15.81 24.39 6.18
CA LEU A 125 15.56 25.80 5.84
C LEU A 125 14.37 25.99 4.87
N PRO A 126 14.26 25.28 3.73
CA PRO A 126 13.12 25.40 2.82
C PRO A 126 11.78 25.04 3.47
N LEU A 127 11.81 24.21 4.53
CA LEU A 127 10.64 23.79 5.29
C LEU A 127 10.25 24.79 6.38
N LEU A 128 11.11 25.80 6.62
CA LEU A 128 11.07 26.70 7.78
C LEU A 128 11.18 25.98 9.13
N TYR A 129 11.97 24.92 9.24
CA TYR A 129 12.21 24.24 10.51
C TYR A 129 13.53 24.69 11.16
N PRO A 130 13.52 25.22 12.39
CA PRO A 130 14.75 25.60 13.08
C PRO A 130 15.44 24.34 13.63
N PHE A 131 16.38 23.79 12.85
CA PHE A 131 17.04 22.49 13.10
C PHE A 131 17.54 22.28 14.53
N GLN A 132 18.29 23.22 15.12
CA GLN A 132 18.80 23.02 16.50
C GLN A 132 17.70 23.14 17.54
N SER A 133 16.71 24.02 17.33
CA SER A 133 15.56 24.13 18.22
C SER A 133 14.74 22.84 18.20
N TYR A 134 14.51 22.28 17.01
CA TYR A 134 13.85 20.99 16.83
C TYR A 134 14.61 19.87 17.56
N LYS A 135 15.91 19.73 17.31
CA LYS A 135 16.78 18.76 17.98
C LYS A 135 16.72 18.83 19.51
N ILE A 136 16.71 20.04 20.07
CA ILE A 136 16.66 20.25 21.53
C ILE A 136 15.27 19.89 22.07
N SER A 137 14.21 20.27 21.37
CA SER A 137 12.84 19.91 21.74
C SER A 137 12.67 18.39 21.81
N GLU A 138 13.16 17.66 20.81
CA GLU A 138 13.14 16.18 20.78
C GLU A 138 13.85 15.57 21.97
N LYS A 139 15.08 16.05 22.26
CA LYS A 139 15.88 15.60 23.38
C LYS A 139 15.14 15.81 24.72
N ASN A 140 14.55 16.98 24.92
CA ASN A 140 13.83 17.30 26.16
C ASN A 140 12.55 16.48 26.33
N ILE A 141 11.83 16.18 25.23
CA ILE A 141 10.66 15.31 25.26
C ILE A 141 11.09 13.89 25.67
N ALA A 142 12.16 13.37 25.06
CA ALA A 142 12.70 12.05 25.40
C ALA A 142 13.17 11.96 26.87
N GLU A 143 13.85 12.98 27.38
CA GLU A 143 14.28 13.04 28.79
C GLU A 143 13.09 13.05 29.76
N LYS A 144 12.09 13.90 29.50
CA LYS A 144 10.88 13.96 30.36
C LYS A 144 10.07 12.66 30.30
N LYS A 145 10.00 12.03 29.13
CA LYS A 145 9.36 10.71 28.94
C LYS A 145 10.09 9.64 29.74
N SER A 146 11.42 9.69 29.73
CA SER A 146 12.27 8.80 30.52
C SER A 146 12.03 8.92 32.02
N THR A 147 11.99 10.17 32.51
CA THR A 147 11.76 10.44 33.94
C THR A 147 10.37 10.02 34.40
N ALA A 148 9.32 10.29 33.62
CA ALA A 148 7.95 9.89 33.98
C ALA A 148 7.82 8.37 34.10
N VAL A 149 8.39 7.62 33.13
CA VAL A 149 8.36 6.17 33.14
C VAL A 149 9.16 5.60 34.32
N ALA A 150 10.35 6.14 34.59
CA ALA A 150 11.16 5.74 35.75
C ALA A 150 10.42 5.96 37.09
N ASN A 151 9.54 6.97 37.15
CA ASN A 151 8.72 7.27 38.31
C ASN A 151 7.39 6.48 38.36
N GLY A 152 7.09 5.65 37.35
CA GLY A 152 5.82 4.95 37.22
C GLY A 152 4.62 5.86 36.94
N GLU A 153 4.87 7.07 36.44
CA GLU A 153 3.85 8.04 36.06
C GLU A 153 3.50 7.89 34.58
N GLN A 154 2.22 8.06 34.23
CA GLN A 154 1.83 8.17 32.83
C GLN A 154 2.40 9.47 32.27
N PHE A 155 3.22 9.37 31.21
CA PHE A 155 3.83 10.53 30.59
C PHE A 155 2.78 11.40 29.90
N LYS A 156 2.36 12.49 30.56
CA LYS A 156 1.54 13.53 29.97
C LYS A 156 2.46 14.63 29.44
N ILE A 157 2.60 14.73 28.12
CA ILE A 157 3.34 15.85 27.49
C ILE A 157 2.67 17.14 27.98
N ASN A 158 3.40 17.92 28.78
CA ASN A 158 2.95 19.15 29.45
C ASN A 158 1.84 19.90 28.68
N THR A 159 0.60 19.63 29.05
CA THR A 159 -0.60 20.37 28.68
C THR A 159 -0.75 21.57 29.61
N HIS A 160 0.31 22.38 29.77
CA HIS A 160 0.19 23.69 30.40
C HIS A 160 -0.45 24.67 29.41
N THR A 161 -1.70 24.38 29.08
CA THR A 161 -2.80 25.32 28.93
C THR A 161 -4.05 24.45 29.00
N THR A 162 -4.89 24.69 30.00
CA THR A 162 -6.27 24.24 30.03
C THR A 162 -6.90 24.41 28.64
N THR A 163 -7.21 23.30 27.99
CA THR A 163 -7.60 23.14 26.58
C THR A 163 -8.98 23.70 26.22
N LYS A 164 -9.50 24.60 27.05
CA LYS A 164 -10.74 25.35 26.78
C LYS A 164 -10.50 26.72 26.12
N SER A 165 -9.27 27.19 25.89
CA SER A 165 -9.03 28.60 25.49
C SER A 165 -8.36 28.87 24.14
N ASN A 166 -7.90 27.88 23.34
CA ASN A 166 -7.35 28.16 22.00
C ASN A 166 -8.35 27.77 20.89
N PRO A 167 -9.18 28.71 20.40
CA PRO A 167 -10.20 28.42 19.37
C PRO A 167 -9.60 27.95 18.05
N ILE A 168 -8.35 28.33 17.74
CA ILE A 168 -7.66 27.94 16.50
C ILE A 168 -7.38 26.44 16.50
N ARG A 169 -6.97 25.89 17.65
CA ARG A 169 -6.64 24.46 17.77
C ARG A 169 -7.90 23.59 17.71
N GLN A 170 -9.02 24.05 18.26
CA GLN A 170 -10.32 23.37 18.12
C GLN A 170 -10.81 23.40 16.67
N TRP A 171 -10.69 24.54 15.99
CA TRP A 171 -11.03 24.67 14.58
C TRP A 171 -10.20 23.76 13.67
N ALA A 172 -8.92 23.54 14.03
CA ALA A 172 -8.03 22.65 13.30
C ALA A 172 -8.25 21.15 13.56
N THR A 173 -9.24 20.75 14.39
CA THR A 173 -9.62 19.33 14.54
C THR A 173 -10.60 18.87 13.45
N GLY A 174 -10.85 17.57 13.34
CA GLY A 174 -11.77 16.99 12.35
C GLY A 174 -11.21 17.02 10.94
N LYS A 175 -11.97 17.55 9.98
CA LYS A 175 -11.59 17.60 8.54
C LYS A 175 -10.31 18.39 8.26
N PHE A 176 -9.89 19.24 9.19
CA PHE A 176 -8.70 20.10 9.07
C PHE A 176 -7.55 19.64 9.97
N PHE A 177 -7.56 18.38 10.43
CA PHE A 177 -6.53 17.83 11.34
C PHE A 177 -5.10 18.08 10.87
N TRP A 178 -4.88 18.17 9.57
CA TRP A 178 -3.57 18.41 8.97
C TRP A 178 -2.96 19.77 9.31
N ILE A 179 -3.77 20.74 9.76
CA ILE A 179 -3.34 22.04 10.26
C ILE A 179 -2.75 21.94 11.68
N LEU A 180 -3.08 20.89 12.45
CA LEU A 180 -2.56 20.71 13.81
C LEU A 180 -1.02 20.63 13.83
N SER A 181 -0.42 20.01 12.81
CA SER A 181 1.05 19.98 12.71
C SER A 181 1.67 21.36 12.48
N ILE A 182 0.96 22.30 11.83
CA ILE A 182 1.43 23.69 11.63
C ILE A 182 1.42 24.45 12.95
N ILE A 183 0.31 24.35 13.70
CA ILE A 183 0.20 24.97 15.02
C ILE A 183 1.32 24.45 15.93
N ASN A 184 1.50 23.13 15.98
CA ASN A 184 2.54 22.49 16.80
C ASN A 184 3.95 22.86 16.33
N TRP A 185 4.18 22.93 15.02
CA TRP A 185 5.46 23.38 14.46
C TRP A 185 5.82 24.79 14.96
N SER A 186 4.86 25.71 14.97
CA SER A 186 5.07 27.06 15.47
C SER A 186 5.28 27.11 16.98
N GLU A 187 4.47 26.39 17.77
CA GLU A 187 4.50 26.44 19.23
C GLU A 187 5.73 25.76 19.82
N ASN A 188 6.15 24.61 19.26
CA ASN A 188 7.21 23.78 19.84
C ASN A 188 8.60 24.19 19.36
N TYR A 189 8.75 24.62 18.10
CA TYR A 189 10.07 24.82 17.51
C TYR A 189 10.50 26.29 17.43
N PHE A 190 9.56 27.24 17.53
CA PHE A 190 9.86 28.68 17.59
C PHE A 190 9.76 29.27 19.01
N SER A 191 9.51 28.45 20.03
CA SER A 191 9.43 28.89 21.43
C SER A 191 10.60 28.37 22.24
N THR A 192 11.26 29.27 22.99
CA THR A 192 12.31 28.90 23.95
C THR A 192 11.81 28.93 25.40
N LYS A 193 10.49 29.04 25.63
CA LYS A 193 9.92 29.19 26.98
C LYS A 193 10.16 27.95 27.87
N ASN A 194 10.23 26.78 27.25
CA ASN A 194 10.34 25.49 27.94
C ASN A 194 11.79 24.99 28.13
N LEU A 195 12.80 25.83 27.82
CA LEU A 195 14.22 25.49 27.89
C LEU A 195 14.86 26.11 29.15
N SER A 196 15.36 25.27 30.06
CA SER A 196 16.05 25.69 31.28
C SER A 196 17.56 25.91 31.08
N ASP A 197 18.22 25.14 30.20
CA ASP A 197 19.65 25.25 29.94
C ASP A 197 20.01 26.46 29.06
N LYS A 198 20.99 27.27 29.51
CA LYS A 198 21.40 28.52 28.83
C LYS A 198 22.08 28.28 27.48
N LYS A 199 22.85 27.19 27.33
CA LYS A 199 23.54 26.86 26.07
C LYS A 199 22.54 26.36 25.02
N ASP A 200 21.61 25.51 25.43
CA ASP A 200 20.55 25.01 24.54
C ASP A 200 19.60 26.13 24.13
N LYS A 201 19.23 27.03 25.05
CA LYS A 201 18.48 28.25 24.72
C LYS A 201 19.18 29.12 23.68
N THR A 202 20.50 29.29 23.80
CA THR A 202 21.29 30.07 22.83
C THR A 202 21.30 29.41 21.45
N LYS A 203 21.50 28.09 21.37
CA LYS A 203 21.47 27.33 20.10
C LYS A 203 20.10 27.39 19.43
N ALA A 204 19.02 27.26 20.20
CA ALA A 204 17.66 27.36 19.70
C ALA A 204 17.38 28.75 19.12
N ILE A 205 17.76 29.83 19.83
CA ILE A 205 17.61 31.22 19.35
C ILE A 205 18.37 31.43 18.03
N VAL A 206 19.63 30.99 17.96
CA VAL A 206 20.43 31.13 16.72
C VAL A 206 19.76 30.39 15.56
N SER A 207 19.28 29.16 15.78
CA SER A 207 18.60 28.39 14.75
C SER A 207 17.27 29.00 14.31
N ILE A 208 16.51 29.59 15.23
CA ILE A 208 15.28 30.33 14.93
C ILE A 208 15.60 31.60 14.11
N ALA A 209 16.62 32.35 14.51
CA ALA A 209 17.06 33.55 13.80
C ALA A 209 17.50 33.22 12.36
N ILE A 210 18.22 32.12 12.15
CA ILE A 210 18.61 31.63 10.82
C ILE A 210 17.38 31.39 9.92
N VAL A 211 16.33 30.76 10.45
CA VAL A 211 15.09 30.53 9.69
C VAL A 211 14.39 31.84 9.34
N TYR A 212 14.32 32.79 10.28
CA TYR A 212 13.75 34.11 9.99
C TYR A 212 14.55 34.84 8.92
N ILE A 213 15.89 34.89 9.04
CA ILE A 213 16.77 35.51 8.04
C ILE A 213 16.56 34.87 6.67
N PHE A 214 16.51 33.54 6.61
CA PHE A 214 16.20 32.82 5.38
C PHE A 214 14.85 33.23 4.81
N GLY A 215 13.77 33.24 5.62
CA GLY A 215 12.43 33.65 5.18
C GLY A 215 12.38 35.10 4.66
N PHE A 216 13.06 36.03 5.35
CA PHE A 216 13.14 37.44 4.94
C PHE A 216 13.85 37.66 3.60
N ILE A 217 14.70 36.72 3.17
CA ILE A 217 15.37 36.79 1.86
C ILE A 217 14.57 35.97 0.83
N PHE A 218 14.21 34.75 1.20
CA PHE A 218 13.59 33.75 0.33
C PHE A 218 12.23 34.20 -0.19
N PHE A 219 11.33 34.68 0.67
CA PHE A 219 9.98 35.07 0.23
C PHE A 219 9.99 36.28 -0.70
N PRO A 220 10.66 37.41 -0.40
CA PRO A 220 10.75 38.52 -1.34
C PRO A 220 11.37 38.13 -2.68
N MET A 221 12.40 37.29 -2.68
CA MET A 221 12.97 36.76 -3.94
C MET A 221 11.96 35.93 -4.70
N MET A 222 11.25 35.01 -4.03
CA MET A 222 10.26 34.15 -4.68
C MET A 222 9.10 34.96 -5.28
N PHE A 223 8.57 35.95 -4.54
CA PHE A 223 7.55 36.86 -5.07
C PHE A 223 8.08 37.72 -6.22
N LYS A 224 9.32 38.20 -6.16
CA LYS A 224 9.94 39.02 -7.22
C LYS A 224 10.16 38.25 -8.52
N PHE A 225 10.66 37.01 -8.44
CA PHE A 225 11.08 36.25 -9.63
C PHE A 225 9.99 35.33 -10.18
N VAL A 226 9.06 34.85 -9.34
CA VAL A 226 8.07 33.83 -9.73
C VAL A 226 6.63 34.28 -9.43
N GLY A 227 6.46 35.44 -8.79
CA GLY A 227 5.15 36.00 -8.48
C GLY A 227 4.36 35.22 -7.42
N VAL A 228 3.13 35.65 -7.18
CA VAL A 228 2.21 35.00 -6.23
C VAL A 228 1.86 33.58 -6.68
N SER A 229 1.67 33.38 -7.99
CA SER A 229 1.43 32.04 -8.57
C SER A 229 2.61 31.10 -8.29
N GLY A 230 3.85 31.57 -8.44
CA GLY A 230 5.03 30.79 -8.11
C GLY A 230 5.14 30.44 -6.62
N PHE A 231 4.89 31.42 -5.74
CA PHE A 231 4.82 31.17 -4.29
C PHE A 231 3.82 30.05 -3.96
N LEU A 232 2.62 30.08 -4.56
CA LEU A 232 1.58 29.08 -4.35
C LEU A 232 2.01 27.71 -4.86
N ASN A 233 2.52 27.65 -6.08
CA ASN A 233 2.80 26.40 -6.79
C ASN A 233 4.06 25.69 -6.31
N TYR A 234 5.13 26.43 -6.03
CA TYR A 234 6.44 25.84 -5.73
C TYR A 234 6.76 25.75 -4.24
N TRP A 235 6.04 26.49 -3.38
CA TRP A 235 6.30 26.46 -1.94
C TRP A 235 5.04 26.19 -1.12
N PHE A 236 4.01 27.04 -1.18
CA PHE A 236 2.89 26.98 -0.24
C PHE A 236 2.08 25.68 -0.35
N ALA A 237 1.59 25.32 -1.54
CA ALA A 237 0.81 24.09 -1.71
C ALA A 237 1.62 22.81 -1.41
N PRO A 238 2.87 22.66 -1.89
CA PRO A 238 3.75 21.55 -1.46
C PRO A 238 4.00 21.50 0.05
N TRP A 239 4.15 22.65 0.70
CA TRP A 239 4.34 22.74 2.15
C TRP A 239 3.08 22.32 2.93
N LEU A 240 1.89 22.60 2.42
CA LEU A 240 0.64 22.05 2.99
C LEU A 240 0.58 20.52 2.88
N VAL A 241 1.02 19.95 1.76
CA VAL A 241 1.09 18.49 1.57
C VAL A 241 2.09 17.85 2.54
N LEU A 242 3.25 18.49 2.80
CA LEU A 242 4.17 18.07 3.86
C LEU A 242 3.45 17.97 5.21
N HIS A 243 2.74 19.03 5.63
CA HIS A 243 2.03 19.07 6.91
C HIS A 243 0.86 18.07 6.97
N PHE A 244 0.20 17.81 5.84
CA PHE A 244 -0.76 16.73 5.72
C PHE A 244 -0.12 15.36 5.99
N LEU A 245 1.02 15.08 5.36
CA LEU A 245 1.74 13.84 5.56
C LEU A 245 2.22 13.71 7.00
N LEU A 246 2.84 14.74 7.58
CA LEU A 246 3.29 14.72 8.97
C LEU A 246 2.14 14.51 9.96
N SER A 247 1.00 15.17 9.76
CA SER A 247 -0.16 15.02 10.66
C SER A 247 -0.76 13.62 10.57
N THR A 248 -0.86 13.08 9.35
CA THR A 248 -1.28 11.70 9.12
C THR A 248 -0.39 10.73 9.88
N ALA A 249 0.92 10.95 9.78
CA ALA A 249 1.94 10.14 10.41
C ALA A 249 1.85 10.21 11.95
N SER A 250 1.67 11.39 12.53
CA SER A 250 1.53 11.61 13.98
C SER A 250 0.21 11.10 14.58
N LEU A 251 -0.86 11.04 13.79
CA LEU A 251 -2.17 10.55 14.22
C LEU A 251 -2.29 9.02 14.22
N LEU A 252 -1.32 8.33 13.63
CA LEU A 252 -1.32 6.87 13.64
C LEU A 252 -1.06 6.34 15.04
N PRO A 253 -1.74 5.24 15.44
CA PRO A 253 -1.48 4.59 16.72
C PRO A 253 -0.02 4.15 16.80
N SER A 254 0.66 4.59 17.84
CA SER A 254 2.00 4.16 18.19
C SER A 254 2.00 2.83 18.95
N ILE A 255 3.18 2.22 19.02
CA ILE A 255 3.52 1.03 19.81
C ILE A 255 3.09 1.22 21.27
N PRO A 256 2.10 0.46 21.79
CA PRO A 256 1.66 0.56 23.18
C PRO A 256 2.61 -0.13 24.18
N PHE A 257 3.63 -0.86 23.71
CA PHE A 257 4.55 -1.65 24.54
C PHE A 257 5.32 -0.84 25.60
N TYR A 258 5.39 0.47 25.45
CA TYR A 258 6.28 1.31 26.25
C TYR A 258 5.68 1.74 27.59
N GLU A 259 4.43 2.25 27.59
CA GLU A 259 3.86 2.98 28.73
C GLU A 259 2.94 2.14 29.61
N GLU A 260 2.25 1.14 29.04
CA GLU A 260 1.19 0.41 29.75
C GLU A 260 1.67 -0.89 30.38
N LEU A 261 2.68 -1.57 29.85
CA LEU A 261 3.18 -2.81 30.47
C LEU A 261 3.89 -2.57 31.81
N GLN A 262 4.54 -1.42 31.99
CA GLN A 262 5.15 -1.05 33.27
C GLN A 262 4.14 -0.46 34.27
N SER A 263 3.17 0.35 33.82
CA SER A 263 2.15 0.94 34.69
C SER A 263 1.00 -0.02 35.03
N ALA A 264 0.59 -0.91 34.11
CA ALA A 264 -0.44 -1.93 34.33
C ALA A 264 0.03 -3.11 35.21
N SER A 265 1.33 -3.16 35.57
CA SER A 265 1.79 -4.03 36.65
C SER A 265 1.17 -3.66 38.02
N LYS A 266 0.63 -2.42 38.16
CA LYS A 266 0.02 -1.89 39.38
C LYS A 266 -1.48 -1.54 39.28
N LEU A 267 -2.11 -1.63 38.11
CA LEU A 267 -3.55 -1.38 37.94
C LEU A 267 -4.31 -2.72 37.96
N GLU A 268 -5.32 -2.83 38.83
CA GLU A 268 -6.07 -4.07 39.10
C GLU A 268 -7.01 -4.50 37.95
N ASP A 269 -7.29 -3.63 36.98
CA ASP A 269 -8.16 -3.96 35.85
C ASP A 269 -7.33 -4.19 34.57
N LYS A 270 -7.10 -5.46 34.25
CA LYS A 270 -6.26 -5.91 33.12
C LYS A 270 -7.07 -6.25 31.87
N SER A 271 -8.36 -5.94 31.83
CA SER A 271 -9.28 -6.40 30.78
C SER A 271 -9.41 -5.45 29.58
N GLU A 272 -8.93 -4.20 29.66
CA GLU A 272 -9.31 -3.14 28.69
C GLU A 272 -8.21 -2.64 27.73
N VAL A 273 -7.01 -3.23 27.68
CA VAL A 273 -5.89 -2.69 26.88
C VAL A 273 -5.55 -3.56 25.66
N GLU A 274 -6.50 -3.75 24.75
CA GLU A 274 -6.21 -4.28 23.40
C GLU A 274 -5.95 -3.13 22.44
N LYS A 275 -4.70 -2.64 22.41
CA LYS A 275 -4.24 -1.63 21.46
C LYS A 275 -3.49 -2.30 20.31
N TYR A 276 -4.00 -2.15 19.09
CA TYR A 276 -3.35 -2.66 17.88
C TYR A 276 -2.51 -1.57 17.19
N LEU A 277 -1.32 -1.96 16.75
CA LEU A 277 -0.41 -1.11 15.99
C LEU A 277 -0.90 -1.00 14.55
N VAL A 278 -1.11 0.22 14.02
CA VAL A 278 -1.47 0.40 12.60
C VAL A 278 -0.26 0.82 11.81
N HIS A 279 0.09 0.01 10.82
CA HIS A 279 1.01 0.39 9.76
C HIS A 279 0.23 0.72 8.49
N ILE A 280 0.52 1.88 7.89
CA ILE A 280 -0.01 2.26 6.58
C ILE A 280 0.98 1.83 5.51
N THR A 281 0.50 1.03 4.56
CA THR A 281 1.25 0.74 3.33
C THR A 281 0.86 1.74 2.24
N TYR A 282 1.85 2.41 1.65
CA TYR A 282 1.66 3.27 0.48
C TYR A 282 2.15 2.55 -0.78
N PRO A 283 1.80 3.02 -2.00
CA PRO A 283 2.44 2.54 -3.22
C PRO A 283 3.97 2.70 -3.13
N GLN A 284 4.73 1.69 -3.55
CA GLN A 284 6.19 1.66 -3.37
C GLN A 284 6.92 2.89 -3.95
N TRP A 285 6.45 3.41 -5.08
CA TRP A 285 7.02 4.63 -5.68
C TRP A 285 6.85 5.84 -4.76
N PHE A 286 5.72 5.93 -4.05
CA PHE A 286 5.43 7.01 -3.12
C PHE A 286 6.29 6.86 -1.86
N GLU A 287 6.35 5.65 -1.29
CA GLU A 287 7.21 5.33 -0.14
C GLU A 287 8.67 5.73 -0.41
N PHE A 288 9.18 5.45 -1.62
CA PHE A 288 10.52 5.84 -2.04
C PHE A 288 10.73 7.36 -2.07
N ILE A 289 9.75 8.13 -2.56
CA ILE A 289 9.83 9.60 -2.62
C ILE A 289 9.80 10.19 -1.21
N VAL A 290 8.91 9.71 -0.34
CA VAL A 290 8.79 10.16 1.06
C VAL A 290 9.82 9.53 1.99
N LYS A 291 10.81 8.82 1.45
CA LYS A 291 11.92 8.20 2.20
C LYS A 291 11.48 7.23 3.28
N ASP A 292 10.53 6.36 2.93
CA ASP A 292 10.04 5.30 3.79
C ASP A 292 9.47 5.86 5.12
N ILE A 293 8.96 7.11 5.12
CA ILE A 293 8.37 7.74 6.32
C ILE A 293 7.22 6.91 6.89
N ASN A 294 6.47 6.14 6.09
CA ASN A 294 5.38 5.31 6.61
C ASN A 294 5.82 4.16 7.52
N PHE A 295 7.12 3.82 7.52
CA PHE A 295 7.70 2.84 8.43
C PHE A 295 8.08 3.50 9.77
N SER A 296 7.09 4.07 10.46
CA SER A 296 7.25 4.68 11.79
C SER A 296 7.72 3.68 12.85
N LEU A 297 7.24 2.45 12.77
CA LEU A 297 7.46 1.39 13.75
C LEU A 297 8.96 1.14 14.03
N PRO A 298 9.81 0.85 13.03
CA PRO A 298 11.26 0.73 13.24
C PRO A 298 11.89 1.94 13.94
N ARG A 299 11.44 3.15 13.61
CA ARG A 299 12.02 4.39 14.14
C ARG A 299 11.59 4.67 15.58
N GLN A 300 10.37 4.28 15.93
CA GLN A 300 9.87 4.24 17.31
C GLN A 300 10.58 3.17 18.17
N ILE A 301 11.00 2.05 17.54
CA ILE A 301 11.79 0.99 18.20
C ILE A 301 13.25 1.41 18.39
N ALA A 302 13.83 2.08 17.40
CA ALA A 302 15.20 2.59 17.45
C ALA A 302 15.40 3.75 16.48
N VAL A 303 15.57 4.95 17.04
CA VAL A 303 15.90 6.17 16.28
C VAL A 303 17.27 6.13 15.60
N SER A 304 18.12 5.16 15.98
CA SER A 304 19.43 4.92 15.38
C SER A 304 19.37 4.20 14.02
N ILE A 305 18.17 3.76 13.58
CA ILE A 305 17.98 3.18 12.26
C ILE A 305 17.89 4.31 11.22
N PRO A 306 18.83 4.43 10.26
CA PRO A 306 18.75 5.42 9.20
C PRO A 306 17.57 5.15 8.26
N HIS A 307 17.02 6.21 7.66
CA HIS A 307 15.78 6.11 6.86
C HIS A 307 15.85 5.05 5.75
N TYR A 308 17.00 4.92 5.07
CA TYR A 308 17.18 3.97 3.97
C TYR A 308 17.24 2.50 4.40
N ASN A 309 17.22 2.22 5.72
CA ASN A 309 17.13 0.88 6.29
C ASN A 309 15.76 0.60 6.96
N LEU A 310 14.85 1.57 7.03
CA LEU A 310 13.56 1.43 7.75
C LEU A 310 12.73 0.28 7.20
N ARG A 311 12.60 0.16 5.88
CA ARG A 311 11.87 -0.95 5.24
C ARG A 311 12.46 -2.31 5.59
N LYS A 312 13.79 -2.43 5.63
CA LYS A 312 14.46 -3.67 5.99
C LYS A 312 14.22 -4.02 7.45
N ALA A 313 14.28 -3.03 8.35
CA ALA A 313 13.95 -3.20 9.75
C ALA A 313 12.50 -3.63 9.94
N TYR A 314 11.56 -2.99 9.23
CA TYR A 314 10.14 -3.35 9.27
C TYR A 314 9.89 -4.77 8.77
N ASN A 315 10.48 -5.17 7.64
CA ASN A 315 10.34 -6.53 7.12
C ASN A 315 10.88 -7.59 8.08
N SER A 316 11.97 -7.29 8.78
CA SER A 316 12.49 -8.19 9.82
C SER A 316 11.54 -8.27 11.01
N PHE A 317 11.05 -7.11 11.48
CA PHE A 317 10.07 -7.05 12.56
C PHE A 317 8.80 -7.82 12.20
N LYS A 318 8.28 -7.62 10.98
CA LYS A 318 7.11 -8.30 10.43
C LYS A 318 7.26 -9.81 10.38
N LYS A 319 8.47 -10.33 10.14
CA LYS A 319 8.73 -11.78 10.16
C LYS A 319 8.57 -12.38 11.56
N SER A 320 8.96 -11.64 12.59
CA SER A 320 8.96 -12.11 13.98
C SER A 320 7.68 -11.77 14.73
N TRP A 321 7.04 -10.65 14.41
CA TRP A 321 5.96 -10.03 15.20
C TRP A 321 4.75 -9.60 14.36
N GLY A 322 4.71 -9.96 13.07
CA GLY A 322 3.69 -9.48 12.13
C GLY A 322 2.25 -9.91 12.42
N GLU A 323 2.04 -10.89 13.32
CA GLU A 323 0.70 -11.30 13.78
C GLU A 323 0.07 -10.29 14.75
N TYR A 324 0.84 -9.35 15.29
CA TYR A 324 0.41 -8.33 16.25
C TYR A 324 0.23 -6.94 15.61
N ILE A 325 0.41 -6.83 14.29
CA ILE A 325 0.37 -5.57 13.55
C ILE A 325 -0.88 -5.55 12.68
N TYR A 326 -1.63 -4.47 12.77
CA TYR A 326 -2.70 -4.13 11.84
C TYR A 326 -2.11 -3.40 10.63
N GLU A 327 -2.16 -4.01 9.44
CA GLU A 327 -1.70 -3.39 8.19
C GLU A 327 -2.89 -2.96 7.36
N CYS A 328 -2.90 -1.70 6.92
CA CYS A 328 -3.94 -1.18 6.04
C CYS A 328 -3.37 -0.27 4.94
N THR A 329 -4.12 -0.13 3.87
CA THR A 329 -3.90 0.85 2.80
C THR A 329 -4.47 2.20 3.21
N PHE A 330 -3.90 3.29 2.69
CA PHE A 330 -4.48 4.62 2.87
C PHE A 330 -5.77 4.78 2.05
N GLU A 331 -6.90 4.42 2.66
CA GLU A 331 -8.23 4.46 2.06
C GLU A 331 -9.16 5.44 2.78
N THR A 332 -10.34 5.67 2.21
CA THR A 332 -11.34 6.62 2.75
C THR A 332 -11.73 6.33 4.20
N GLU A 333 -11.78 5.05 4.60
CA GLU A 333 -12.13 4.67 5.98
C GLU A 333 -11.03 5.05 6.98
N LEU A 334 -9.75 4.88 6.61
CA LEU A 334 -8.64 5.36 7.43
C LEU A 334 -8.66 6.88 7.56
N PHE A 335 -9.03 7.60 6.49
CA PHE A 335 -9.17 9.05 6.54
C PHE A 335 -10.29 9.51 7.51
N LYS A 336 -11.44 8.83 7.53
CA LYS A 336 -12.52 9.09 8.50
C LYS A 336 -12.08 8.82 9.95
N GLU A 337 -11.27 7.78 10.14
CA GLU A 337 -10.71 7.47 11.47
C GLU A 337 -9.73 8.56 11.93
N LEU A 338 -8.85 9.06 11.06
CA LEU A 338 -7.94 10.17 11.37
C LEU A 338 -8.71 11.45 11.78
N ILE A 339 -9.81 11.75 11.06
CA ILE A 339 -10.73 12.86 11.41
C ILE A 339 -11.29 12.65 12.82
N THR A 340 -11.91 11.50 13.07
CA THR A 340 -12.56 11.18 14.36
C THR A 340 -11.55 11.21 15.51
N ARG A 341 -10.35 10.67 15.29
CA ARG A 341 -9.29 10.68 16.30
C ARG A 341 -8.79 12.07 16.61
N SER A 342 -8.66 12.94 15.59
CA SER A 342 -8.23 14.32 15.80
C SER A 342 -9.20 15.14 16.66
N GLU A 343 -10.50 14.85 16.60
CA GLU A 343 -11.54 15.48 17.41
C GLU A 343 -11.51 15.01 18.86
N ASN A 344 -11.27 13.72 19.07
CA ASN A 344 -11.29 13.11 20.42
C ASN A 344 -9.97 13.29 21.19
N PHE A 345 -8.84 13.37 20.48
CA PHE A 345 -7.49 13.34 21.07
C PHE A 345 -6.65 14.60 20.79
N SER A 346 -7.27 15.72 20.41
CA SER A 346 -6.62 17.00 20.02
C SER A 346 -5.42 17.44 20.89
N ASN A 347 -5.38 17.03 22.16
CA ASN A 347 -4.41 17.42 23.18
C ASN A 347 -3.22 16.46 23.34
N GLU A 348 -3.34 15.20 22.88
CA GLU A 348 -2.33 14.13 23.04
C GLU A 348 -1.57 13.81 21.75
N ILE A 349 -2.00 14.41 20.63
CA ILE A 349 -1.58 14.06 19.25
C ILE A 349 -0.14 14.49 18.89
N PHE A 350 0.72 14.82 19.85
CA PHE A 350 2.08 15.20 19.47
C PHE A 350 3.17 14.65 20.36
N SER A 351 3.47 13.38 20.13
CA SER A 351 4.87 12.95 20.08
C SER A 351 5.36 13.18 18.64
N PRO A 352 6.56 13.73 18.43
CA PRO A 352 7.22 13.70 17.13
C PRO A 352 7.17 12.27 16.56
N PHE A 353 7.13 12.16 15.23
CA PHE A 353 6.95 10.90 14.50
C PHE A 353 7.95 9.80 14.91
N ASP A 354 9.05 10.20 15.56
CA ASP A 354 10.20 9.38 15.95
C ASP A 354 10.62 9.61 17.41
N SER A 355 9.68 9.51 18.36
CA SER A 355 10.05 9.58 19.78
C SER A 355 11.04 8.48 20.14
N ALA A 356 12.17 8.85 20.77
CA ALA A 356 13.24 7.92 21.11
C ALA A 356 12.78 6.83 22.12
N PRO A 357 13.25 5.57 21.97
CA PRO A 357 13.09 4.53 22.99
C PRO A 357 13.98 4.82 24.21
N LEU A 358 13.56 4.42 25.42
CA LEU A 358 14.25 4.81 26.67
C LEU A 358 15.56 4.05 27.03
N VAL A 359 16.30 3.47 26.08
CA VAL A 359 17.51 2.71 26.44
C VAL A 359 18.79 3.55 26.27
N PRO A 360 19.70 3.60 27.26
CA PRO A 360 21.03 4.22 27.11
C PRO A 360 21.93 3.40 26.15
N ASP A 361 22.68 4.10 25.30
CA ASP A 361 23.62 3.57 24.29
C ASP A 361 24.48 2.38 24.80
N GLN A 362 24.26 1.18 24.24
CA GLN A 362 25.19 0.04 24.35
C GLN A 362 25.88 -0.24 23.01
N GLU A 363 26.75 0.69 22.59
CA GLU A 363 27.55 0.59 21.36
C GLU A 363 28.69 -0.46 21.41
N LYS A 364 28.97 -1.14 22.54
CA LYS A 364 30.25 -1.87 22.71
C LYS A 364 30.23 -3.40 22.56
N LYS A 365 29.08 -4.05 22.31
CA LYS A 365 29.02 -5.54 22.22
C LYS A 365 28.89 -6.11 20.81
N ALA A 366 28.70 -5.25 19.79
CA ALA A 366 28.39 -5.71 18.44
C ALA A 366 29.61 -6.05 17.56
N GLU A 367 30.81 -5.55 17.90
CA GLU A 367 32.00 -5.62 17.05
C GLU A 367 32.69 -6.99 17.05
N SER A 368 32.61 -7.81 18.11
CA SER A 368 33.41 -9.04 18.20
C SER A 368 32.86 -10.26 17.45
N THR A 369 31.65 -10.18 16.89
CA THR A 369 30.99 -11.30 16.18
C THR A 369 30.90 -11.11 14.67
N ALA A 370 31.30 -9.94 14.15
CA ALA A 370 31.11 -9.52 12.77
C ALA A 370 32.02 -10.25 11.75
N GLU A 371 33.09 -10.91 12.19
CA GLU A 371 34.03 -11.58 11.29
C GLU A 371 33.56 -12.94 10.75
N SER A 372 32.45 -13.51 11.24
CA SER A 372 32.10 -14.91 10.92
C SER A 372 30.99 -15.14 9.89
N ILE A 373 30.27 -14.11 9.41
CA ILE A 373 29.02 -14.31 8.61
C ILE A 373 29.00 -13.54 7.26
N SER A 374 30.14 -13.04 6.76
CA SER A 374 30.17 -12.22 5.51
C SER A 374 30.12 -13.00 4.19
N ASN A 375 29.96 -14.33 4.20
CA ASN A 375 29.97 -15.12 2.97
C ASN A 375 28.56 -15.30 2.38
N GLY A 376 28.16 -14.43 1.44
CA GLY A 376 27.00 -14.74 0.59
C GLY A 376 26.45 -13.71 -0.40
N ARG A 377 26.87 -12.44 -0.39
CA ARG A 377 26.48 -11.48 -1.44
C ARG A 377 27.67 -10.62 -1.85
N THR A 378 28.25 -10.95 -3.00
CA THR A 378 29.27 -10.13 -3.63
C THR A 378 28.64 -8.84 -4.16
N SER A 379 29.09 -7.70 -3.64
CA SER A 379 28.79 -6.39 -4.24
C SER A 379 29.33 -6.39 -5.67
N ARG A 380 28.46 -6.22 -6.67
CA ARG A 380 28.90 -6.07 -8.07
C ARG A 380 29.80 -4.85 -8.17
N THR A 381 30.90 -4.97 -8.90
CA THR A 381 31.71 -3.81 -9.29
C THR A 381 30.94 -2.94 -10.28
N VAL A 382 31.30 -1.65 -10.39
CA VAL A 382 30.70 -0.74 -11.39
C VAL A 382 30.81 -1.32 -12.81
N LYS A 383 31.93 -1.98 -13.12
CA LYS A 383 32.17 -2.64 -14.41
C LYS A 383 31.17 -3.79 -14.66
N GLU A 384 30.93 -4.64 -13.65
CA GLU A 384 29.96 -5.73 -13.74
C GLU A 384 28.52 -5.22 -13.85
N PHE A 385 28.18 -4.14 -13.15
CA PHE A 385 26.88 -3.49 -13.28
C PHE A 385 26.66 -2.96 -14.71
N LEU A 386 27.59 -2.18 -15.24
CA LEU A 386 27.49 -1.64 -16.61
C LEU A 386 27.46 -2.75 -17.67
N ALA A 387 28.18 -3.86 -17.46
CA ALA A 387 28.15 -5.01 -18.35
C ALA A 387 26.80 -5.75 -18.36
N SER A 388 26.06 -5.70 -17.25
CA SER A 388 24.73 -6.30 -17.11
C SER A 388 23.61 -5.52 -17.80
N ILE A 389 23.86 -4.26 -18.15
CA ILE A 389 22.87 -3.40 -18.83
C ILE A 389 22.71 -3.82 -20.29
N ASN A 390 21.47 -3.88 -20.75
CA ASN A 390 21.11 -3.99 -22.16
C ASN A 390 20.96 -2.58 -22.76
N TRP A 391 22.08 -2.02 -23.22
CA TRP A 391 22.13 -0.64 -23.73
C TRP A 391 21.19 -0.37 -24.90
N LEU A 392 20.94 -1.36 -25.76
CA LEU A 392 19.98 -1.21 -26.86
C LEU A 392 18.57 -0.93 -26.32
N HIS A 393 18.11 -1.74 -25.37
CA HIS A 393 16.79 -1.56 -24.76
C HIS A 393 16.73 -0.27 -23.93
N VAL A 394 17.79 0.07 -23.19
CA VAL A 394 17.84 1.34 -22.44
C VAL A 394 17.70 2.55 -23.37
N ILE A 395 18.42 2.57 -24.50
CA ILE A 395 18.35 3.65 -25.47
C ILE A 395 16.94 3.73 -26.09
N ILE A 396 16.31 2.59 -26.40
CA ILE A 396 14.94 2.59 -26.95
C ILE A 396 13.93 3.06 -25.91
N LEU A 397 13.93 2.45 -24.71
CA LEU A 397 12.94 2.69 -23.66
C LEU A 397 13.06 4.07 -22.99
N ILE A 398 14.22 4.73 -23.08
CA ILE A 398 14.40 6.10 -22.59
C ILE A 398 14.38 7.10 -23.75
N GLY A 399 15.09 6.81 -24.84
CA GLY A 399 15.25 7.72 -25.97
C GLY A 399 13.96 7.95 -26.74
N ILE A 400 13.17 6.90 -27.03
CA ILE A 400 11.91 7.04 -27.78
C ILE A 400 10.88 7.89 -27.01
N PRO A 401 10.64 7.68 -25.70
CA PRO A 401 9.81 8.60 -24.91
C PRO A 401 10.32 10.04 -24.90
N MET A 402 11.63 10.27 -24.80
CA MET A 402 12.20 11.62 -24.86
C MET A 402 11.96 12.30 -26.21
N ILE A 403 12.06 11.56 -27.32
CA ILE A 403 11.70 12.06 -28.66
C ILE A 403 10.20 12.34 -28.74
N GLY A 404 9.36 11.51 -28.12
CA GLY A 404 7.91 11.72 -28.04
C GLY A 404 7.55 12.99 -27.26
N LEU A 405 8.20 13.22 -26.11
CA LEU A 405 8.05 14.45 -25.32
C LEU A 405 8.50 15.68 -26.10
N TYR A 406 9.64 15.59 -26.81
CA TYR A 406 10.07 16.66 -27.71
C TYR A 406 9.01 16.95 -28.78
N GLY A 407 8.43 15.92 -29.40
CA GLY A 407 7.35 16.05 -30.38
C GLY A 407 6.10 16.73 -29.81
N LEU A 408 5.67 16.31 -28.62
CA LEU A 408 4.52 16.90 -27.92
C LEU A 408 4.70 18.40 -27.64
N ILE A 409 5.93 18.85 -27.39
CA ILE A 409 6.24 20.26 -27.10
C ILE A 409 6.36 21.09 -28.37
N ASN A 410 6.94 20.53 -29.44
CA ASN A 410 7.40 21.31 -30.59
C ASN A 410 6.61 21.10 -31.88
N VAL A 411 5.71 20.11 -31.94
CA VAL A 411 4.99 19.75 -33.16
C VAL A 411 3.49 19.76 -32.91
N GLU A 412 2.76 20.54 -33.70
CA GLU A 412 1.30 20.56 -33.64
C GLU A 412 0.71 19.25 -34.19
N CYS A 413 -0.32 18.74 -33.52
CA CYS A 413 -1.03 17.55 -33.97
C CYS A 413 -2.23 17.96 -34.82
N SER A 414 -2.21 17.67 -36.13
CA SER A 414 -3.43 17.81 -36.94
C SER A 414 -4.47 16.76 -36.53
N PHE A 415 -5.76 17.11 -36.62
CA PHE A 415 -6.84 16.19 -36.26
C PHE A 415 -6.81 14.87 -37.05
N LYS A 416 -6.45 14.92 -38.34
CA LYS A 416 -6.30 13.73 -39.19
C LYS A 416 -5.18 12.82 -38.68
N THR A 417 -4.03 13.39 -38.30
CA THR A 417 -2.92 12.66 -37.69
C THR A 417 -3.27 12.10 -36.33
N PHE A 418 -4.04 12.82 -35.51
CA PHE A 418 -4.52 12.29 -34.24
C PHE A 418 -5.40 11.04 -34.45
N VAL A 419 -6.39 11.11 -35.33
CA VAL A 419 -7.27 9.99 -35.67
C VAL A 419 -6.46 8.81 -36.25
N TRP A 420 -5.52 9.09 -37.14
CA TRP A 420 -4.64 8.06 -37.69
C TRP A 420 -3.77 7.40 -36.62
N SER A 421 -3.18 8.18 -35.72
CA SER A 421 -2.39 7.67 -34.59
C SER A 421 -3.23 6.75 -33.71
N PHE A 422 -4.48 7.12 -33.45
CA PHE A 422 -5.43 6.30 -32.69
C PHE A 422 -5.78 4.99 -33.40
N ILE A 423 -6.09 5.03 -34.70
CA ILE A 423 -6.38 3.82 -35.48
C ILE A 423 -5.15 2.90 -35.52
N TYR A 424 -3.97 3.47 -35.77
CA TYR A 424 -2.73 2.71 -35.88
C TYR A 424 -2.27 2.13 -34.55
N TYR A 425 -2.53 2.83 -33.43
CA TYR A 425 -2.40 2.30 -32.07
C TYR A 425 -3.17 0.99 -31.92
N HIS A 426 -4.45 0.97 -32.31
CA HIS A 426 -5.29 -0.23 -32.24
C HIS A 426 -4.78 -1.36 -33.14
N PHE A 427 -4.35 -1.06 -34.37
CA PHE A 427 -3.79 -2.11 -35.24
C PHE A 427 -2.54 -2.76 -34.62
N THR A 428 -1.61 -1.97 -34.08
CA THR A 428 -0.42 -2.53 -33.43
C THR A 428 -0.72 -3.25 -32.12
N GLY A 429 -1.65 -2.75 -31.31
CA GLY A 429 -2.13 -3.45 -30.11
C GLY A 429 -2.82 -4.78 -30.44
N MET A 430 -3.63 -4.82 -31.50
CA MET A 430 -4.25 -6.07 -32.00
C MET A 430 -3.22 -7.04 -32.57
N GLY A 431 -2.14 -6.54 -33.17
CA GLY A 431 -1.01 -7.37 -33.61
C GLY A 431 -0.36 -8.13 -32.44
N ILE A 432 -0.29 -7.51 -31.26
CA ILE A 432 0.17 -8.17 -30.03
C ILE A 432 -0.90 -9.11 -29.48
N THR A 433 -2.09 -8.60 -29.18
CA THR A 433 -3.14 -9.35 -28.46
C THR A 433 -3.78 -10.45 -29.31
N ALA A 434 -4.32 -10.12 -30.49
CA ALA A 434 -4.90 -11.12 -31.39
C ALA A 434 -3.83 -12.02 -32.00
N GLY A 435 -2.65 -11.46 -32.29
CA GLY A 435 -1.53 -12.15 -32.91
C GLY A 435 -0.62 -12.85 -31.90
N TYR A 436 0.44 -12.16 -31.48
CA TYR A 436 1.53 -12.76 -30.70
C TYR A 436 1.04 -13.55 -29.49
N HIS A 437 0.06 -13.00 -28.78
CA HIS A 437 -0.50 -13.56 -27.57
C HIS A 437 -1.44 -14.73 -27.86
N ARG A 438 -2.66 -14.46 -28.36
CA ARG A 438 -3.70 -15.49 -28.46
C ARG A 438 -3.47 -16.50 -29.58
N LEU A 439 -2.97 -16.07 -30.74
CA LEU A 439 -2.74 -16.95 -31.89
C LEU A 439 -1.46 -17.79 -31.74
N TRP A 440 -0.32 -17.15 -31.43
CA TRP A 440 0.96 -17.86 -31.40
C TRP A 440 1.38 -18.32 -30.00
N ALA A 441 1.29 -17.49 -28.95
CA ALA A 441 1.72 -17.93 -27.62
C ALA A 441 0.80 -19.00 -27.04
N HIS A 442 -0.52 -18.81 -27.13
CA HIS A 442 -1.53 -19.71 -26.54
C HIS A 442 -2.20 -20.69 -27.51
N LYS A 443 -2.09 -20.47 -28.83
CA LYS A 443 -2.79 -21.29 -29.83
C LYS A 443 -4.29 -21.37 -29.54
N ALA A 444 -4.88 -20.26 -29.11
CA ALA A 444 -6.28 -20.18 -28.70
C ALA A 444 -7.25 -20.22 -29.90
N TYR A 445 -6.74 -19.95 -31.09
CA TYR A 445 -7.46 -20.11 -32.36
C TYR A 445 -6.47 -20.32 -33.51
N SER A 446 -6.99 -20.63 -34.69
CA SER A 446 -6.26 -20.71 -35.96
C SER A 446 -6.75 -19.62 -36.93
N ALA A 447 -5.91 -19.18 -37.85
CA ALA A 447 -6.25 -18.13 -38.81
C ALA A 447 -5.72 -18.41 -40.21
N VAL A 448 -6.43 -17.91 -41.23
CA VAL A 448 -5.97 -17.99 -42.63
C VAL A 448 -4.68 -17.18 -42.83
N LEU A 449 -3.90 -17.54 -43.85
CA LEU A 449 -2.58 -16.96 -44.07
C LEU A 449 -2.56 -15.42 -44.19
N PRO A 450 -3.49 -14.76 -44.91
CA PRO A 450 -3.51 -13.30 -44.98
C PRO A 450 -3.62 -12.62 -43.61
N VAL A 451 -4.49 -13.14 -42.72
CA VAL A 451 -4.64 -12.63 -41.36
C VAL A 451 -3.35 -12.82 -40.57
N ARG A 452 -2.73 -14.00 -40.68
CA ARG A 452 -1.45 -14.29 -40.02
C ARG A 452 -0.35 -13.31 -40.43
N ILE A 453 -0.21 -13.01 -41.72
CA ILE A 453 0.77 -12.04 -42.21
C ILE A 453 0.48 -10.63 -41.68
N ILE A 454 -0.79 -10.20 -41.71
CA ILE A 454 -1.21 -8.89 -41.19
C ILE A 454 -0.87 -8.76 -39.71
N LEU A 455 -1.20 -9.77 -38.89
CA LEU A 455 -0.89 -9.78 -37.46
C LEU A 455 0.62 -9.79 -37.18
N LEU A 456 1.43 -10.50 -37.98
CA LEU A 456 2.89 -10.47 -37.87
C LEU A 456 3.48 -9.08 -38.17
N LEU A 457 2.94 -8.38 -39.18
CA LEU A 457 3.39 -7.04 -39.56
C LEU A 457 3.04 -6.00 -38.49
N PHE A 458 1.78 -5.98 -38.03
CA PHE A 458 1.35 -5.03 -37.00
C PHE A 458 1.93 -5.34 -35.62
N GLY A 459 2.10 -6.62 -35.26
CA GLY A 459 2.80 -7.01 -34.04
C GLY A 459 4.27 -6.57 -34.06
N ALA A 460 4.95 -6.65 -35.21
CA ALA A 460 6.29 -6.08 -35.36
C ALA A 460 6.29 -4.54 -35.24
N GLY A 461 5.20 -3.88 -35.66
CA GLY A 461 5.01 -2.43 -35.53
C GLY A 461 4.87 -1.92 -34.09
N ALA A 462 4.67 -2.81 -33.10
CA ALA A 462 4.72 -2.47 -31.67
C ALA A 462 6.15 -2.47 -31.10
N VAL A 463 7.12 -3.03 -31.83
CA VAL A 463 8.55 -3.06 -31.47
C VAL A 463 8.81 -3.72 -30.11
N GLU A 464 8.16 -4.85 -29.83
CA GLU A 464 8.30 -5.62 -28.58
C GLU A 464 9.07 -6.94 -28.74
N GLY A 465 9.85 -7.05 -29.81
CA GLY A 465 10.53 -8.27 -30.23
C GLY A 465 9.75 -9.02 -31.30
N SER A 466 10.42 -9.96 -31.96
CA SER A 466 9.77 -10.83 -32.94
C SER A 466 8.72 -11.71 -32.28
N CYS A 467 7.71 -12.14 -33.04
CA CYS A 467 6.67 -13.05 -32.58
C CYS A 467 7.24 -14.28 -31.85
N ARG A 468 8.32 -14.86 -32.41
CA ARG A 468 9.02 -16.00 -31.83
C ARG A 468 9.60 -15.72 -30.44
N TRP A 469 10.31 -14.59 -30.30
CA TRP A 469 10.95 -14.19 -29.05
C TRP A 469 9.91 -13.84 -27.98
N TRP A 470 8.91 -13.04 -28.36
CA TRP A 470 7.82 -12.62 -27.48
C TRP A 470 7.03 -13.83 -26.97
N SER A 471 6.61 -14.72 -27.88
CA SER A 471 5.83 -15.91 -27.51
C SER A 471 6.63 -16.90 -26.67
N ARG A 472 7.95 -17.02 -26.87
CA ARG A 472 8.83 -17.84 -26.02
C ARG A 472 8.79 -17.37 -24.58
N ASP A 473 9.01 -16.07 -24.37
CA ASP A 473 9.11 -15.49 -23.03
C ASP A 473 7.73 -15.46 -22.36
N HIS A 474 6.67 -15.20 -23.13
CA HIS A 474 5.30 -15.27 -22.62
C HIS A 474 4.89 -16.68 -22.18
N ARG A 475 5.24 -17.72 -22.96
CA ARG A 475 5.02 -19.12 -22.53
C ARG A 475 5.85 -19.48 -21.29
N ALA A 476 7.07 -18.94 -21.15
CA ALA A 476 7.88 -19.14 -19.96
C ALA A 476 7.26 -18.46 -18.74
N HIS A 477 6.73 -17.25 -18.90
CA HIS A 477 6.00 -16.52 -17.88
C HIS A 477 4.79 -17.32 -17.37
N HIS A 478 3.90 -17.80 -18.24
CA HIS A 478 2.77 -18.64 -17.81
C HIS A 478 3.19 -19.90 -17.04
N ARG A 479 4.29 -20.53 -17.47
CA ARG A 479 4.76 -21.78 -16.85
C ARG A 479 5.41 -21.58 -15.49
N TYR A 480 6.03 -20.42 -15.28
CA TYR A 480 6.90 -20.16 -14.13
C TYR A 480 6.52 -18.90 -13.37
N ILE A 481 5.29 -18.44 -13.54
CA ILE A 481 4.76 -17.20 -12.96
C ILE A 481 5.12 -17.07 -11.48
N ASP A 482 5.46 -15.84 -11.07
CA ASP A 482 5.84 -15.48 -9.70
C ASP A 482 7.09 -16.19 -9.14
N THR A 483 7.82 -16.94 -9.96
CA THR A 483 9.10 -17.57 -9.58
C THR A 483 10.31 -16.86 -10.19
N ASP A 484 11.51 -17.17 -9.69
CA ASP A 484 12.79 -16.67 -10.24
C ASP A 484 13.04 -17.08 -11.71
N LYS A 485 12.24 -18.00 -12.25
CA LYS A 485 12.34 -18.47 -13.65
C LYS A 485 11.43 -17.68 -14.60
N ASP A 486 10.53 -16.87 -14.08
CA ASP A 486 9.71 -15.95 -14.87
C ASP A 486 10.57 -14.80 -15.41
N PRO A 487 10.61 -14.57 -16.74
CA PRO A 487 11.40 -13.50 -17.35
C PRO A 487 11.08 -12.10 -16.83
N TYR A 488 9.87 -11.85 -16.35
CA TYR A 488 9.42 -10.53 -15.90
C TYR A 488 8.55 -10.61 -14.65
N SER A 489 8.95 -11.47 -13.71
CA SER A 489 8.23 -11.70 -12.45
C SER A 489 7.79 -10.42 -11.75
N ALA A 490 6.50 -10.35 -11.43
CA ALA A 490 5.88 -9.29 -10.63
C ALA A 490 6.39 -9.31 -9.17
N SER A 491 6.88 -10.47 -8.67
CA SER A 491 7.41 -10.58 -7.31
C SER A 491 8.68 -9.73 -7.08
N LEU A 492 9.37 -9.33 -8.15
CA LEU A 492 10.53 -8.44 -8.13
C LEU A 492 10.15 -6.95 -8.09
N GLY A 493 8.85 -6.62 -8.14
CA GLY A 493 8.31 -5.27 -8.00
C GLY A 493 7.72 -4.71 -9.30
N PHE A 494 6.81 -3.74 -9.15
CA PHE A 494 6.02 -3.17 -10.26
C PHE A 494 6.89 -2.66 -11.40
N TRP A 495 7.93 -1.88 -11.11
CA TRP A 495 8.81 -1.32 -12.15
C TRP A 495 9.70 -2.38 -12.80
N HIS A 496 10.04 -3.44 -12.05
CA HIS A 496 10.73 -4.60 -12.59
C HIS A 496 9.92 -5.24 -13.69
N SER A 497 8.67 -5.66 -13.39
CA SER A 497 7.80 -6.30 -14.37
C SER A 497 7.31 -5.35 -15.47
N HIS A 498 7.22 -4.04 -15.20
CA HIS A 498 6.81 -3.06 -16.20
C HIS A 498 7.84 -2.90 -17.35
N PHE A 499 9.08 -2.48 -17.06
CA PHE A 499 10.09 -2.33 -18.12
C PHE A 499 11.54 -2.56 -17.69
N VAL A 500 11.85 -2.59 -16.38
CA VAL A 500 13.24 -2.70 -15.92
C VAL A 500 13.83 -4.07 -16.27
N TRP A 501 13.02 -5.13 -16.33
CA TRP A 501 13.49 -6.45 -16.78
C TRP A 501 14.08 -6.42 -18.21
N LEU A 502 13.63 -5.50 -19.07
CA LEU A 502 14.17 -5.31 -20.42
C LEU A 502 15.50 -4.55 -20.41
N MET A 503 15.74 -3.68 -19.41
CA MET A 503 16.94 -2.86 -19.30
C MET A 503 18.19 -3.66 -18.91
N PHE A 504 18.01 -4.87 -18.39
CA PHE A 504 19.10 -5.76 -18.01
C PHE A 504 19.16 -6.99 -18.90
N LYS A 505 20.37 -7.51 -19.12
CA LYS A 505 20.58 -8.77 -19.82
C LYS A 505 20.09 -9.91 -18.93
N GLN A 506 19.12 -10.67 -19.43
CA GLN A 506 18.59 -11.86 -18.78
C GLN A 506 19.62 -12.99 -18.83
N ASP A 507 19.78 -13.72 -17.72
CA ASP A 507 20.65 -14.90 -17.65
C ASP A 507 19.91 -16.12 -18.25
N PRO A 508 20.32 -16.64 -19.42
CA PRO A 508 19.62 -17.74 -20.08
C PRO A 508 19.64 -19.06 -19.28
N LYS A 509 20.50 -19.18 -18.27
CA LYS A 509 20.53 -20.34 -17.36
C LYS A 509 19.49 -20.25 -16.25
N LYS A 510 19.03 -19.04 -15.92
CA LYS A 510 18.04 -18.79 -14.87
C LYS A 510 16.61 -18.75 -15.41
N ILE A 511 16.43 -18.16 -16.58
CA ILE A 511 15.10 -18.04 -17.18
C ILE A 511 14.56 -19.41 -17.61
N GLY A 512 13.29 -19.65 -17.27
CA GLY A 512 12.57 -20.86 -17.59
C GLY A 512 12.41 -21.08 -19.09
N ARG A 513 12.29 -22.34 -19.50
CA ARG A 513 12.13 -22.72 -20.91
C ARG A 513 10.72 -23.25 -21.17
N ALA A 514 10.16 -22.82 -22.29
CA ALA A 514 8.93 -23.35 -22.86
C ALA A 514 9.19 -24.02 -24.22
N ASN A 515 8.33 -24.97 -24.60
CA ASN A 515 8.38 -25.54 -25.95
C ASN A 515 8.02 -24.43 -26.97
N ILE A 516 8.81 -24.30 -28.03
CA ILE A 516 8.63 -23.34 -29.12
C ILE A 516 8.81 -23.99 -30.50
N ASP A 517 8.71 -25.31 -30.58
CA ASP A 517 8.97 -26.08 -31.81
C ASP A 517 7.97 -25.71 -32.92
N ASP A 518 6.72 -25.44 -32.54
CA ASP A 518 5.70 -24.94 -33.46
C ASP A 518 6.04 -23.56 -34.05
N LEU A 519 6.61 -22.66 -33.24
CA LEU A 519 7.03 -21.34 -33.69
C LEU A 519 8.22 -21.42 -34.66
N ASN A 520 9.11 -22.40 -34.44
CA ASN A 520 10.23 -22.67 -35.33
C ASN A 520 9.79 -23.34 -36.64
N ALA A 521 8.73 -24.14 -36.59
CA ALA A 521 8.17 -24.83 -37.75
C ALA A 521 7.32 -23.90 -38.64
N ASP A 522 6.79 -22.79 -38.10
CA ASP A 522 6.02 -21.81 -38.86
C ASP A 522 6.95 -20.92 -39.74
N PRO A 523 6.91 -21.07 -41.09
CA PRO A 523 7.80 -20.34 -41.97
C PRO A 523 7.58 -18.82 -41.94
N TRP A 524 6.37 -18.36 -41.62
CA TRP A 524 6.05 -16.93 -41.59
C TRP A 524 6.51 -16.27 -40.29
N VAL A 525 6.39 -16.98 -39.16
CA VAL A 525 6.99 -16.55 -37.89
C VAL A 525 8.51 -16.46 -38.03
N MET A 526 9.13 -17.44 -38.68
CA MET A 526 10.58 -17.45 -38.90
C MET A 526 11.04 -16.39 -39.91
N TRP A 527 10.26 -16.13 -40.96
CA TRP A 527 10.49 -15.01 -41.88
C TRP A 527 10.48 -13.68 -41.12
N GLN A 528 9.45 -13.46 -40.29
CA GLN A 528 9.35 -12.24 -39.49
C GLN A 528 10.50 -12.14 -38.49
N HIS A 529 10.89 -13.23 -37.83
CA HIS A 529 12.03 -13.26 -36.90
C HIS A 529 13.35 -12.90 -37.60
N LYS A 530 13.61 -13.46 -38.78
CA LYS A 530 14.83 -13.21 -39.56
C LYS A 530 14.93 -11.77 -40.07
N HIS A 531 13.79 -11.16 -40.40
CA HIS A 531 13.71 -9.80 -40.95
C HIS A 531 13.20 -8.76 -39.95
N TYR A 532 13.14 -9.12 -38.66
CA TYR A 532 12.41 -8.38 -37.64
C TYR A 532 12.77 -6.90 -37.59
N ILE A 533 14.06 -6.55 -37.55
CA ILE A 533 14.50 -5.15 -37.45
C ILE A 533 13.94 -4.33 -38.62
N LYS A 534 14.02 -4.84 -39.85
CA LYS A 534 13.53 -4.12 -41.04
C LYS A 534 12.01 -3.93 -40.99
N ILE A 535 11.28 -4.99 -40.63
CA ILE A 535 9.81 -4.96 -40.53
C ILE A 535 9.38 -4.02 -39.39
N ALA A 536 10.00 -4.12 -38.22
CA ALA A 536 9.68 -3.32 -37.05
C ALA A 536 10.00 -1.84 -37.27
N THR A 537 11.13 -1.49 -37.89
CA THR A 537 11.42 -0.09 -38.26
C THR A 537 10.40 0.44 -39.27
N PHE A 538 10.07 -0.36 -40.29
CA PHE A 538 9.12 0.08 -41.30
C PHE A 538 7.71 0.23 -40.74
N MET A 539 7.14 -0.82 -40.15
CA MET A 539 5.79 -0.81 -39.59
C MET A 539 5.68 0.05 -38.33
N GLY A 540 6.76 0.18 -37.54
CA GLY A 540 6.76 0.94 -36.30
C GLY A 540 6.94 2.45 -36.50
N LEU A 541 7.63 2.91 -37.53
CA LEU A 541 7.91 4.35 -37.72
C LEU A 541 7.64 4.83 -39.14
N VAL A 542 8.13 4.12 -40.17
CA VAL A 542 8.10 4.61 -41.55
C VAL A 542 6.69 4.61 -42.12
N PHE A 543 5.98 3.49 -42.05
CA PHE A 543 4.62 3.33 -42.57
C PHE A 543 3.63 4.35 -41.99
N PRO A 544 3.48 4.51 -40.65
CA PRO A 544 2.54 5.50 -40.12
C PRO A 544 2.92 6.94 -40.50
N THR A 545 4.22 7.24 -40.64
CA THR A 545 4.69 8.54 -41.13
C THR A 545 4.32 8.77 -42.59
N LEU A 546 4.53 7.77 -43.44
CA LEU A 546 4.20 7.83 -44.87
C LEU A 546 2.70 8.04 -45.10
N VAL A 547 1.84 7.39 -44.32
CA VAL A 547 0.39 7.55 -44.45
C VAL A 547 -0.03 9.00 -44.18
N ALA A 548 0.49 9.62 -43.11
CA ALA A 548 0.17 11.02 -42.81
C ALA A 548 0.80 12.01 -43.81
N GLY A 549 2.07 11.79 -44.15
CA GLY A 549 2.83 12.63 -45.07
C GLY A 549 2.28 12.61 -46.50
N LEU A 550 2.01 11.43 -47.06
CA LEU A 550 1.45 11.27 -48.40
C LEU A 550 -0.07 11.51 -48.44
N GLY A 551 -0.78 11.21 -47.35
CA GLY A 551 -2.24 11.33 -47.30
C GLY A 551 -2.74 12.76 -47.14
N TRP A 552 -2.15 13.54 -46.23
CA TRP A 552 -2.57 14.92 -45.97
C TRP A 552 -1.42 15.89 -45.69
N GLY A 553 -0.19 15.54 -46.07
CA GLY A 553 0.96 16.46 -46.02
C GLY A 553 1.63 16.61 -44.64
N ASP A 554 1.18 15.87 -43.62
CA ASP A 554 1.64 16.04 -42.24
C ASP A 554 2.77 15.07 -41.88
N TRP A 555 3.95 15.31 -42.44
CA TRP A 555 5.14 14.48 -42.22
C TRP A 555 5.63 14.51 -40.77
N ALA A 556 5.69 15.69 -40.17
CA ALA A 556 6.14 15.87 -38.80
C ALA A 556 5.15 15.24 -37.82
N GLY A 557 3.85 15.48 -37.99
CA GLY A 557 2.81 14.86 -37.18
C GLY A 557 2.82 13.33 -37.33
N GLY A 558 2.95 12.83 -38.56
CA GLY A 558 3.06 11.40 -38.85
C GLY A 558 4.21 10.73 -38.09
N TYR A 559 5.38 11.36 -38.07
CA TYR A 559 6.55 10.84 -37.34
C TYR A 559 6.37 10.90 -35.82
N PHE A 560 6.09 12.08 -35.27
CA PHE A 560 6.07 12.28 -33.81
C PHE A 560 4.86 11.65 -33.14
N TYR A 561 3.66 11.73 -33.74
CA TYR A 561 2.44 11.21 -33.13
C TYR A 561 2.18 9.77 -33.57
N SER A 562 2.08 9.52 -34.88
CA SER A 562 1.68 8.19 -35.41
C SER A 562 2.82 7.17 -35.35
N GLY A 563 4.07 7.63 -35.45
CA GLY A 563 5.28 6.84 -35.24
C GLY A 563 5.63 6.73 -33.75
N VAL A 564 6.23 7.78 -33.20
CA VAL A 564 6.92 7.79 -31.90
C VAL A 564 5.95 7.69 -30.72
N LEU A 565 5.03 8.65 -30.54
CA LEU A 565 4.15 8.70 -29.37
C LEU A 565 3.22 7.50 -29.30
N ARG A 566 2.66 7.08 -30.44
CA ARG A 566 1.87 5.85 -30.54
C ARG A 566 2.69 4.62 -30.17
N LEU A 567 3.96 4.54 -30.57
CA LEU A 567 4.86 3.45 -30.19
C LEU A 567 5.09 3.41 -28.67
N VAL A 568 5.35 4.56 -28.04
CA VAL A 568 5.48 4.66 -26.57
C VAL A 568 4.18 4.17 -25.91
N THR A 569 3.03 4.62 -26.42
CA THR A 569 1.73 4.30 -25.84
C THR A 569 1.40 2.80 -25.93
N VAL A 570 1.67 2.15 -27.07
CA VAL A 570 1.42 0.69 -27.22
C VAL A 570 2.36 -0.13 -26.35
N GLN A 571 3.63 0.25 -26.24
CA GLN A 571 4.57 -0.44 -25.35
C GLN A 571 4.14 -0.35 -23.89
N HIS A 572 3.80 0.84 -23.39
CA HIS A 572 3.33 0.98 -22.02
C HIS A 572 1.99 0.28 -21.78
N SER A 573 1.10 0.25 -22.77
CA SER A 573 -0.14 -0.53 -22.73
C SER A 573 0.17 -2.03 -22.52
N THR A 574 1.08 -2.62 -23.29
CA THR A 574 1.51 -4.01 -23.08
C THR A 574 2.20 -4.21 -21.73
N PHE A 575 3.08 -3.29 -21.33
CA PHE A 575 3.81 -3.39 -20.06
C PHE A 575 2.91 -3.30 -18.83
N LEU A 576 1.73 -2.65 -18.94
CA LEU A 576 0.72 -2.66 -17.88
C LEU A 576 0.12 -4.04 -17.65
N VAL A 577 0.14 -4.94 -18.65
CA VAL A 577 -0.29 -6.34 -18.45
C VAL A 577 0.68 -7.03 -17.49
N ASN A 578 1.99 -6.93 -17.72
CA ASN A 578 3.01 -7.54 -16.85
C ASN A 578 3.09 -6.91 -15.46
N SER A 579 2.72 -5.63 -15.34
CA SER A 579 2.75 -4.92 -14.06
C SER A 579 1.36 -4.75 -13.47
N LEU A 580 0.60 -3.74 -13.89
CA LEU A 580 -0.68 -3.36 -13.29
C LEU A 580 -1.67 -4.53 -13.17
N ALA A 581 -1.70 -5.46 -14.12
CA ALA A 581 -2.59 -6.63 -14.06
C ALA A 581 -2.21 -7.67 -12.98
N HIS A 582 -1.07 -7.53 -12.31
CA HIS A 582 -0.68 -8.34 -11.14
C HIS A 582 -0.88 -7.61 -9.80
N TYR A 583 -1.28 -6.33 -9.83
CA TYR A 583 -1.43 -5.50 -8.63
C TYR A 583 -2.84 -4.95 -8.43
N LEU A 584 -3.52 -4.58 -9.51
CA LEU A 584 -4.83 -3.94 -9.47
C LEU A 584 -5.91 -4.89 -9.97
N GLY A 585 -6.90 -5.17 -9.13
CA GLY A 585 -8.09 -5.94 -9.48
C GLY A 585 -8.41 -7.04 -8.48
N ASP A 586 -9.33 -7.90 -8.87
CA ASP A 586 -9.80 -9.03 -8.07
C ASP A 586 -9.24 -10.36 -8.59
N SER A 587 -9.35 -11.42 -7.77
CA SER A 587 -9.00 -12.80 -8.13
C SER A 587 -10.26 -13.67 -8.17
N PRO A 588 -11.12 -13.53 -9.19
CA PRO A 588 -12.40 -14.24 -9.23
C PRO A 588 -12.29 -15.74 -9.53
N TYR A 589 -11.18 -16.24 -10.09
CA TYR A 589 -11.03 -17.64 -10.48
C TYR A 589 -9.98 -18.38 -9.66
N ASP A 590 -8.85 -17.72 -9.37
CA ASP A 590 -7.76 -18.25 -8.53
C ASP A 590 -7.02 -17.12 -7.81
N ASP A 591 -6.51 -17.38 -6.61
CA ASP A 591 -5.67 -16.45 -5.85
C ASP A 591 -4.34 -17.06 -5.36
N GLU A 592 -3.94 -18.22 -5.90
CA GLU A 592 -2.61 -18.80 -5.64
C GLU A 592 -1.50 -17.96 -6.28
N HIS A 593 -1.79 -17.33 -7.43
CA HIS A 593 -0.86 -16.48 -8.16
C HIS A 593 -1.28 -15.01 -8.17
N SER A 594 -0.35 -14.13 -8.56
CA SER A 594 -0.54 -12.68 -8.54
C SER A 594 -1.52 -12.06 -9.58
N PRO A 595 -1.84 -12.65 -10.75
CA PRO A 595 -2.74 -12.05 -11.74
C PRO A 595 -4.11 -11.65 -11.21
N LYS A 596 -4.60 -10.50 -11.66
CA LYS A 596 -5.85 -9.86 -11.25
C LYS A 596 -6.71 -9.49 -12.45
N ASP A 597 -8.02 -9.52 -12.24
CA ASP A 597 -9.02 -9.00 -13.16
C ASP A 597 -9.37 -7.55 -12.82
N SER A 598 -9.17 -6.64 -13.77
CA SER A 598 -9.49 -5.22 -13.62
C SER A 598 -10.00 -4.62 -14.92
N VAL A 599 -11.18 -3.98 -14.85
CA VAL A 599 -11.76 -3.24 -15.98
C VAL A 599 -10.87 -2.06 -16.39
N ILE A 600 -10.25 -1.38 -15.41
CA ILE A 600 -9.34 -0.26 -15.68
C ILE A 600 -8.14 -0.77 -16.48
N THR A 601 -7.53 -1.87 -16.03
CA THR A 601 -6.42 -2.49 -16.74
C THR A 601 -6.88 -2.94 -18.12
N ALA A 602 -8.04 -3.60 -18.24
CA ALA A 602 -8.56 -4.08 -19.52
C ALA A 602 -8.78 -2.95 -20.54
N VAL A 603 -9.27 -1.78 -20.11
CA VAL A 603 -9.40 -0.61 -21.01
C VAL A 603 -8.03 -0.13 -21.48
N LEU A 604 -7.05 -0.06 -20.58
CA LEU A 604 -5.69 0.37 -20.89
C LEU A 604 -4.91 -0.64 -21.74
N THR A 605 -5.34 -1.90 -21.80
CA THR A 605 -4.60 -3.02 -22.41
C THR A 605 -5.41 -3.80 -23.44
N PHE A 606 -6.43 -3.20 -24.06
CA PHE A 606 -7.24 -3.84 -25.12
C PHE A 606 -7.92 -5.16 -24.70
N GLY A 607 -8.33 -5.28 -23.43
CA GLY A 607 -8.99 -6.46 -22.87
C GLY A 607 -8.07 -7.40 -22.10
N GLU A 608 -6.76 -7.19 -22.17
CA GLU A 608 -5.77 -8.08 -21.54
C GLU A 608 -5.75 -7.99 -20.01
N GLY A 609 -6.42 -7.01 -19.42
CA GLY A 609 -6.50 -6.79 -17.98
C GLY A 609 -7.47 -7.69 -17.21
N TYR A 610 -8.18 -8.59 -17.88
CA TYR A 610 -8.82 -9.75 -17.22
C TYR A 610 -7.79 -10.88 -17.09
N HIS A 611 -6.75 -10.58 -16.32
CA HIS A 611 -5.51 -11.34 -16.32
C HIS A 611 -5.59 -12.56 -15.40
N ASN A 612 -6.45 -12.52 -14.37
CA ASN A 612 -6.74 -13.68 -13.54
C ASN A 612 -7.45 -14.77 -14.36
N PHE A 613 -8.46 -14.39 -15.16
CA PHE A 613 -9.09 -15.33 -16.09
C PHE A 613 -8.07 -15.91 -17.08
N HIS A 614 -7.26 -15.04 -17.66
CA HIS A 614 -6.29 -15.43 -18.66
C HIS A 614 -5.25 -16.43 -18.12
N HIS A 615 -4.74 -16.22 -16.91
CA HIS A 615 -3.75 -17.12 -16.31
C HIS A 615 -4.34 -18.47 -15.90
N GLU A 616 -5.60 -18.48 -15.44
CA GLU A 616 -6.30 -19.71 -15.10
C GLU A 616 -6.72 -20.52 -16.34
N PHE A 617 -7.14 -19.82 -17.41
CA PHE A 617 -7.66 -20.43 -18.64
C PHE A 617 -6.87 -19.97 -19.88
N PRO A 618 -5.55 -20.23 -19.96
CA PRO A 618 -4.65 -19.59 -20.93
C PRO A 618 -4.93 -19.95 -22.39
N ASN A 619 -5.58 -21.08 -22.65
CA ASN A 619 -5.94 -21.48 -24.01
C ASN A 619 -7.32 -20.98 -24.45
N ASP A 620 -8.07 -20.25 -23.62
CA ASP A 620 -9.32 -19.61 -24.05
C ASP A 620 -8.99 -18.43 -24.96
N TYR A 621 -9.68 -18.29 -26.09
CA TYR A 621 -9.46 -17.14 -26.99
C TYR A 621 -9.97 -15.82 -26.39
N ARG A 622 -10.70 -15.87 -25.27
CA ARG A 622 -11.24 -14.72 -24.56
C ARG A 622 -10.39 -14.51 -23.31
N ASN A 623 -9.92 -13.29 -23.08
CA ASN A 623 -9.46 -12.94 -21.74
C ASN A 623 -10.66 -12.53 -20.88
N ALA A 624 -11.68 -11.96 -21.51
CA ALA A 624 -12.90 -11.61 -20.83
C ALA A 624 -14.03 -12.62 -21.10
N TYR A 625 -14.24 -13.52 -20.16
CA TYR A 625 -15.24 -14.60 -20.24
C TYR A 625 -16.66 -14.10 -20.54
N LYS A 626 -17.11 -13.04 -19.87
CA LYS A 626 -18.48 -12.53 -20.01
C LYS A 626 -18.60 -11.71 -21.29
N PHE A 627 -19.75 -11.79 -21.96
CA PHE A 627 -19.95 -11.13 -23.26
C PHE A 627 -19.79 -9.60 -23.19
N TYR A 628 -20.26 -8.98 -22.11
CA TYR A 628 -20.26 -7.53 -21.90
C TYR A 628 -18.93 -6.96 -21.40
N GLN A 629 -18.01 -7.83 -20.95
CA GLN A 629 -16.70 -7.38 -20.48
C GLN A 629 -15.87 -6.92 -21.69
N TYR A 630 -15.19 -5.78 -21.51
CA TYR A 630 -14.45 -5.09 -22.55
C TYR A 630 -13.23 -5.91 -23.00
N ASP A 631 -13.35 -6.54 -24.16
CA ASP A 631 -12.27 -7.30 -24.78
C ASP A 631 -12.42 -7.13 -26.30
N PRO A 632 -11.90 -6.04 -26.86
CA PRO A 632 -12.00 -5.77 -28.30
C PRO A 632 -11.30 -6.86 -29.13
N THR A 633 -10.29 -7.53 -28.58
CA THR A 633 -9.59 -8.64 -29.23
C THR A 633 -10.48 -9.87 -29.36
N LYS A 634 -11.25 -10.22 -28.33
CA LYS A 634 -12.30 -11.25 -28.41
C LYS A 634 -13.30 -10.93 -29.51
N TRP A 635 -13.77 -9.68 -29.59
CA TRP A 635 -14.74 -9.29 -30.60
C TRP A 635 -14.15 -9.34 -32.01
N LEU A 636 -12.90 -8.90 -32.19
CA LEU A 636 -12.19 -9.01 -33.46
C LEU A 636 -12.05 -10.48 -33.90
N ILE A 637 -11.58 -11.37 -33.03
CA ILE A 637 -11.43 -12.80 -33.34
C ILE A 637 -12.79 -13.44 -33.65
N THR A 638 -13.84 -13.08 -32.91
CA THR A 638 -15.20 -13.56 -33.15
C THR A 638 -15.73 -13.08 -34.51
N ALA A 639 -15.50 -11.83 -34.88
CA ALA A 639 -15.87 -11.31 -36.20
C ALA A 639 -15.11 -12.04 -37.32
N MET A 640 -13.80 -12.25 -37.15
CA MET A 640 -13.00 -13.04 -38.09
C MET A 640 -13.51 -14.47 -38.22
N TYR A 641 -13.98 -15.09 -37.14
CA TYR A 641 -14.58 -16.43 -37.18
C TYR A 641 -15.83 -16.48 -38.05
N TYR A 642 -16.76 -15.55 -37.84
CA TYR A 642 -17.98 -15.48 -38.66
C TYR A 642 -17.71 -15.17 -40.14
N LEU A 643 -16.59 -14.51 -40.45
CA LEU A 643 -16.14 -14.24 -41.82
C LEU A 643 -15.33 -15.39 -42.43
N GLY A 644 -15.09 -16.50 -41.71
CA GLY A 644 -14.26 -17.61 -42.17
C GLY A 644 -12.75 -17.31 -42.22
N LEU A 645 -12.32 -16.23 -41.55
CA LEU A 645 -10.93 -15.79 -41.48
C LEU A 645 -10.18 -16.38 -40.26
N ALA A 646 -10.92 -16.75 -39.22
CA ALA A 646 -10.44 -17.48 -38.05
C ALA A 646 -11.26 -18.77 -37.86
N TYR A 647 -10.65 -19.80 -37.26
CA TYR A 647 -11.26 -21.10 -37.01
C TYR A 647 -10.63 -21.76 -35.76
N ASP A 648 -11.18 -22.89 -35.30
CA ASP A 648 -10.73 -23.61 -34.10
C ASP A 648 -10.65 -22.75 -32.82
N LEU A 649 -11.62 -21.86 -32.62
CA LEU A 649 -11.69 -21.02 -31.41
C LEU A 649 -11.87 -21.90 -30.16
N LYS A 650 -10.90 -21.86 -29.26
CA LYS A 650 -10.90 -22.62 -28.03
C LYS A 650 -11.58 -21.86 -26.91
N THR A 651 -12.49 -22.53 -26.21
CA THR A 651 -13.15 -21.99 -25.03
C THR A 651 -13.19 -23.04 -23.94
N PHE A 652 -13.01 -22.63 -22.68
CA PHE A 652 -13.27 -23.50 -21.55
C PHE A 652 -14.77 -23.64 -21.30
N SER A 653 -15.16 -24.80 -20.75
CA SER A 653 -16.57 -25.05 -20.43
C SER A 653 -17.03 -24.08 -19.35
N LYS A 654 -18.27 -23.59 -19.49
CA LYS A 654 -18.88 -22.69 -18.52
C LYS A 654 -18.88 -23.28 -17.10
N ASN A 655 -19.11 -24.59 -16.98
CA ASN A 655 -19.13 -25.29 -15.70
C ASN A 655 -17.76 -25.27 -15.01
N GLU A 656 -16.65 -25.46 -15.73
CA GLU A 656 -15.31 -25.42 -15.11
C GLU A 656 -14.95 -24.00 -14.63
N ILE A 657 -15.33 -22.97 -15.40
CA ILE A 657 -15.13 -21.58 -15.01
C ILE A 657 -15.96 -21.24 -13.76
N GLU A 658 -17.22 -21.67 -13.72
CA GLU A 658 -18.11 -21.45 -12.57
C GLU A 658 -17.63 -22.18 -11.31
N LYS A 659 -17.04 -23.37 -11.43
CA LYS A 659 -16.42 -24.08 -10.29
C LYS A 659 -15.35 -23.23 -9.62
N GLY A 660 -14.40 -22.67 -10.38
CA GLY A 660 -13.34 -21.80 -9.84
C GLY A 660 -13.93 -20.58 -9.12
N MET A 661 -14.94 -19.93 -9.72
CA MET A 661 -15.63 -18.81 -9.08
C MET A 661 -16.32 -19.20 -7.76
N ILE A 662 -16.99 -20.36 -7.72
CA ILE A 662 -17.65 -20.84 -6.49
C ILE A 662 -16.62 -21.20 -5.42
N GLN A 663 -15.49 -21.79 -5.78
CA GLN A 663 -14.39 -22.08 -4.86
C GLN A 663 -13.84 -20.80 -4.23
N MET A 664 -13.60 -19.75 -5.04
CA MET A 664 -13.17 -18.44 -4.55
C MET A 664 -14.22 -17.77 -3.65
N HIS A 665 -15.51 -17.82 -4.02
CA HIS A 665 -16.58 -17.31 -3.16
C HIS A 665 -16.66 -18.07 -1.83
N GLN A 666 -16.53 -19.40 -1.85
CA GLN A 666 -16.54 -20.22 -0.65
C GLN A 666 -15.38 -19.86 0.27
N LYS A 667 -14.16 -19.71 -0.28
CA LYS A 667 -12.97 -19.25 0.44
C LYS A 667 -13.20 -17.90 1.12
N HIS A 668 -13.76 -16.93 0.38
CA HIS A 668 -14.08 -15.60 0.95
C HIS A 668 -15.18 -15.66 2.02
N LEU A 669 -16.21 -16.48 1.81
CA LEU A 669 -17.27 -16.67 2.79
C LEU A 669 -16.74 -17.30 4.09
N ASP A 670 -15.85 -18.29 3.99
CA ASP A 670 -15.27 -18.94 5.16
C ASP A 670 -14.33 -17.99 5.91
N ALA A 671 -13.50 -17.22 5.22
CA ALA A 671 -12.70 -16.16 5.85
C ALA A 671 -13.59 -15.11 6.56
N LYS A 672 -14.72 -14.74 5.96
CA LYS A 672 -15.68 -13.82 6.59
C LYS A 672 -16.37 -14.46 7.80
N LYS A 673 -16.72 -15.75 7.74
CA LYS A 673 -17.28 -16.48 8.89
C LYS A 673 -16.31 -16.50 10.06
N GLU A 674 -15.01 -16.67 9.82
CA GLU A 674 -13.98 -16.63 10.86
C GLU A 674 -13.89 -15.27 11.58
N SER A 675 -14.27 -14.17 10.91
CA SER A 675 -14.27 -12.82 11.52
C SER A 675 -15.49 -12.52 12.38
N ILE A 676 -16.52 -13.38 12.35
CA ILE A 676 -17.77 -13.19 13.08
C ILE A 676 -17.77 -14.12 14.29
N TYR A 677 -18.10 -13.58 15.47
CA TYR A 677 -18.33 -14.41 16.64
C TYR A 677 -19.69 -15.11 16.53
N TRP A 678 -19.67 -16.43 16.36
CA TRP A 678 -20.87 -17.27 16.26
C TRP A 678 -21.29 -17.90 17.59
N GLY A 679 -20.64 -17.54 18.70
CA GLY A 679 -20.83 -18.19 20.01
C GLY A 679 -20.01 -19.46 20.18
N ILE A 680 -20.16 -20.10 21.34
CA ILE A 680 -19.55 -21.40 21.63
C ILE A 680 -20.28 -22.46 20.80
N LYS A 681 -19.52 -23.32 20.09
CA LYS A 681 -20.13 -24.42 19.34
C LYS A 681 -20.88 -25.33 20.28
N LYS A 682 -22.01 -25.87 19.83
CA LYS A 682 -22.84 -26.77 20.64
C LYS A 682 -22.05 -27.98 21.17
N GLU A 683 -21.07 -28.48 20.40
CA GLU A 683 -20.20 -29.57 20.84
C GLU A 683 -19.37 -29.20 22.07
N ASP A 684 -18.90 -27.96 22.15
CA ASP A 684 -17.98 -27.44 23.16
C ASP A 684 -18.70 -26.92 24.42
N LEU A 685 -20.03 -26.81 24.39
CA LEU A 685 -20.82 -26.43 25.56
C LEU A 685 -20.70 -27.51 26.66
N PRO A 686 -20.57 -27.10 27.94
CA PRO A 686 -20.57 -28.03 29.05
C PRO A 686 -21.91 -28.78 29.09
N SER A 687 -21.86 -30.00 29.58
CA SER A 687 -23.05 -30.84 29.67
C SER A 687 -23.76 -30.60 31.00
N MET A 688 -25.09 -30.58 30.99
CA MET A 688 -25.93 -30.39 32.17
C MET A 688 -27.06 -31.42 32.14
N THR A 689 -27.34 -32.04 33.28
CA THR A 689 -28.50 -32.92 33.46
C THR A 689 -29.77 -32.11 33.68
N LEU A 690 -30.94 -32.72 33.47
CA LEU A 690 -32.21 -32.04 33.71
C LEU A 690 -32.40 -31.68 35.20
N ASP A 691 -31.88 -32.52 36.10
CA ASP A 691 -31.90 -32.26 37.55
C ASP A 691 -31.03 -31.07 37.95
N GLU A 692 -29.83 -30.93 37.38
CA GLU A 692 -28.98 -29.76 37.60
C GLU A 692 -29.66 -28.48 37.08
N PHE A 693 -30.26 -28.53 35.89
CA PHE A 693 -31.04 -27.42 35.35
C PHE A 693 -32.19 -27.02 36.30
N ASN A 694 -32.97 -27.99 36.76
CA ASN A 694 -34.08 -27.74 37.69
C ASN A 694 -33.61 -27.17 39.03
N ASN A 695 -32.48 -27.65 39.57
CA ASN A 695 -31.89 -27.10 40.79
C ASN A 695 -31.47 -25.63 40.61
N LEU A 696 -30.80 -25.28 39.51
CA LEU A 696 -30.38 -23.90 39.23
C LEU A 696 -31.58 -22.94 39.09
N VAL A 697 -32.69 -23.41 38.53
CA VAL A 697 -33.91 -22.61 38.37
C VAL A 697 -34.64 -22.46 39.70
N GLN A 698 -34.79 -23.54 40.48
CA GLN A 698 -35.62 -23.53 41.69
C GLN A 698 -34.91 -23.04 42.95
N LYS A 699 -33.62 -23.36 43.12
CA LYS A 699 -32.85 -23.02 44.32
C LYS A 699 -32.07 -21.72 44.17
N ASP A 700 -31.48 -21.50 43.00
CA ASP A 700 -30.61 -20.35 42.75
C ASP A 700 -31.34 -19.21 42.00
N ASP A 701 -32.65 -19.36 41.78
CA ASP A 701 -33.55 -18.41 41.09
C ASP A 701 -33.06 -17.93 39.71
N ARG A 702 -32.20 -18.71 39.03
CA ARG A 702 -31.64 -18.33 37.73
C ARG A 702 -32.68 -18.35 36.63
N LYS A 703 -32.61 -17.36 35.72
CA LYS A 703 -33.57 -17.23 34.61
C LYS A 703 -33.12 -18.00 33.37
N LEU A 704 -33.22 -19.33 33.46
CA LEU A 704 -32.79 -20.24 32.41
C LEU A 704 -33.97 -20.75 31.57
N MET A 705 -33.70 -21.16 30.33
CA MET A 705 -34.64 -21.93 29.50
C MET A 705 -33.89 -22.89 28.58
N ILE A 706 -34.58 -23.90 28.07
CA ILE A 706 -34.00 -24.86 27.12
C ILE A 706 -34.58 -24.58 25.73
N ILE A 707 -33.72 -24.43 24.73
CA ILE A 707 -34.11 -24.37 23.31
C ILE A 707 -33.19 -25.30 22.52
N ASN A 708 -33.77 -26.24 21.77
CA ASN A 708 -33.07 -27.25 20.98
C ASN A 708 -32.02 -28.03 21.78
N LYS A 709 -32.34 -28.43 23.02
CA LYS A 709 -31.42 -29.10 23.98
C LYS A 709 -30.21 -28.26 24.42
N THR A 710 -30.26 -26.95 24.20
CA THR A 710 -29.26 -26.01 24.72
C THR A 710 -29.89 -25.22 25.86
N VAL A 711 -29.21 -25.18 27.00
CA VAL A 711 -29.58 -24.34 28.14
C VAL A 711 -29.10 -22.92 27.87
N LEU A 712 -30.03 -21.98 27.95
CA LEU A 712 -29.83 -20.56 27.74
C LEU A 712 -30.02 -19.81 29.06
N ASP A 713 -29.10 -18.92 29.39
CA ASP A 713 -29.29 -17.89 30.41
C ASP A 713 -29.80 -16.61 29.76
N VAL A 714 -31.07 -16.29 30.00
CA VAL A 714 -31.74 -15.14 29.37
C VAL A 714 -31.92 -13.98 30.35
N GLU A 715 -31.35 -14.03 31.56
CA GLU A 715 -31.58 -13.04 32.60
C GLU A 715 -31.35 -11.59 32.12
N SER A 716 -30.26 -11.38 31.39
CA SER A 716 -29.90 -10.08 30.82
C SER A 716 -30.78 -9.63 29.64
N PHE A 717 -31.55 -10.54 29.03
CA PHE A 717 -32.32 -10.27 27.80
C PHE A 717 -33.83 -10.21 28.00
N ILE A 718 -34.35 -10.67 29.15
CA ILE A 718 -35.81 -10.75 29.40
C ILE A 718 -36.54 -9.43 29.16
N ASN A 719 -35.94 -8.31 29.56
CA ASN A 719 -36.55 -6.99 29.41
C ASN A 719 -36.48 -6.45 27.97
N ASP A 720 -35.56 -6.96 27.17
CA ASP A 720 -35.31 -6.52 25.80
C ASP A 720 -35.98 -7.42 24.75
N HIS A 721 -36.64 -8.50 25.19
CA HIS A 721 -37.35 -9.42 24.30
C HIS A 721 -38.45 -8.66 23.51
N PRO A 722 -38.39 -8.61 22.17
CA PRO A 722 -39.29 -7.77 21.36
C PRO A 722 -40.77 -8.14 21.46
N GLY A 723 -41.08 -9.41 21.74
CA GLY A 723 -42.45 -9.85 21.98
C GLY A 723 -43.01 -9.40 23.34
N GLY A 724 -42.18 -8.79 24.19
CA GLY A 724 -42.53 -8.38 25.54
C GLY A 724 -42.24 -9.46 26.59
N LEU A 725 -42.17 -8.99 27.84
CA LEU A 725 -41.75 -9.76 29.01
C LEU A 725 -42.71 -10.90 29.37
N ALA A 726 -44.00 -10.77 29.05
CA ALA A 726 -45.01 -11.80 29.33
C ALA A 726 -44.72 -13.11 28.58
N TYR A 727 -44.30 -13.03 27.31
CA TYR A 727 -44.08 -14.21 26.48
C TYR A 727 -42.80 -14.95 26.82
N ILE A 728 -41.70 -14.23 27.07
CA ILE A 728 -40.43 -14.88 27.43
C ILE A 728 -40.53 -15.56 28.81
N LYS A 729 -41.31 -14.99 29.74
CA LYS A 729 -41.58 -15.60 31.05
C LYS A 729 -42.28 -16.95 30.97
N MET A 730 -43.06 -17.22 29.91
CA MET A 730 -43.74 -18.52 29.75
C MET A 730 -42.75 -19.68 29.55
N GLY A 731 -41.58 -19.40 28.98
CA GLY A 731 -40.52 -20.37 28.72
C GLY A 731 -39.48 -20.51 29.83
N LEU A 732 -39.49 -19.65 30.86
CA LEU A 732 -38.53 -19.73 31.97
C LEU A 732 -38.69 -21.05 32.74
N GLY A 733 -37.56 -21.70 32.99
CA GLY A 733 -37.48 -22.98 33.69
C GLY A 733 -38.00 -24.17 32.88
N LYS A 734 -38.22 -24.04 31.57
CA LYS A 734 -38.82 -25.08 30.72
C LYS A 734 -38.05 -25.28 29.42
N ASP A 735 -38.38 -26.37 28.72
CA ASP A 735 -38.08 -26.52 27.30
C ASP A 735 -39.06 -25.69 26.47
N ALA A 736 -38.56 -24.58 25.94
CA ALA A 736 -39.29 -23.63 25.11
C ALA A 736 -39.03 -23.84 23.61
N THR A 737 -38.49 -24.99 23.21
CA THR A 737 -38.14 -25.28 21.81
C THR A 737 -39.33 -25.13 20.87
N SER A 738 -40.49 -25.67 21.24
CA SER A 738 -41.68 -25.64 20.39
C SER A 738 -42.25 -24.21 20.26
N MET A 739 -42.24 -23.45 21.35
CA MET A 739 -42.59 -22.03 21.37
C MET A 739 -41.70 -21.21 20.44
N PHE A 740 -40.40 -21.51 20.41
CA PHE A 740 -39.40 -20.80 19.62
C PHE A 740 -39.42 -21.17 18.13
N THR A 741 -39.79 -22.42 17.79
CA THR A 741 -39.69 -22.96 16.42
C THR A 741 -40.99 -22.94 15.62
N GLY A 742 -42.13 -22.57 16.22
CA GLY A 742 -43.34 -22.28 15.45
C GLY A 742 -44.69 -22.46 16.13
N GLU A 743 -44.77 -23.03 17.35
CA GLU A 743 -46.07 -23.15 18.04
C GLU A 743 -46.61 -21.81 18.54
N VAL A 744 -45.72 -20.92 18.96
CA VAL A 744 -46.08 -19.54 19.36
C VAL A 744 -45.58 -18.55 18.33
N TYR A 745 -44.28 -18.62 18.01
CA TYR A 745 -43.69 -17.78 16.97
C TYR A 745 -42.48 -18.45 16.34
N ASN A 746 -42.43 -18.50 15.00
CA ASN A 746 -41.26 -19.02 14.28
C ASN A 746 -40.20 -17.93 14.18
N HIS A 747 -39.24 -17.97 15.11
CA HIS A 747 -38.22 -16.93 15.25
C HIS A 747 -37.31 -16.81 14.01
N SER A 748 -36.95 -15.58 13.67
CA SER A 748 -36.11 -15.25 12.51
C SER A 748 -34.68 -15.77 12.65
N ASN A 749 -33.91 -15.75 11.56
CA ASN A 749 -32.48 -16.09 11.60
C ASN A 749 -31.70 -15.18 12.56
N ALA A 750 -32.09 -13.91 12.71
CA ALA A 750 -31.44 -13.00 13.66
C ALA A 750 -31.65 -13.45 15.12
N ALA A 751 -32.88 -13.83 15.48
CA ALA A 751 -33.17 -14.36 16.81
C ALA A 751 -32.48 -15.70 17.07
N LYS A 752 -32.38 -16.59 16.06
CA LYS A 752 -31.62 -17.84 16.13
C LYS A 752 -30.13 -17.61 16.36
N ASN A 753 -29.55 -16.62 15.68
CA ASN A 753 -28.14 -16.24 15.88
C ASN A 753 -27.89 -15.68 17.28
N LEU A 754 -28.86 -14.95 17.86
CA LEU A 754 -28.71 -14.36 19.19
C LEU A 754 -28.63 -15.41 20.31
N LEU A 755 -29.26 -16.59 20.13
CA LEU A 755 -29.26 -17.66 21.13
C LEU A 755 -27.85 -18.08 21.59
N CYS A 756 -26.86 -17.99 20.71
CA CYS A 756 -25.50 -18.39 21.03
C CYS A 756 -24.85 -17.50 22.11
N GLN A 757 -25.31 -16.25 22.27
CA GLN A 757 -24.84 -15.34 23.32
C GLN A 757 -25.32 -15.73 24.71
N PHE A 758 -26.44 -16.46 24.78
CA PHE A 758 -27.07 -16.91 26.01
C PHE A 758 -26.76 -18.37 26.34
N SER A 759 -26.11 -19.10 25.43
CA SER A 759 -25.88 -20.54 25.58
C SER A 759 -24.83 -20.84 26.66
N ILE A 760 -25.25 -21.56 27.71
CA ILE A 760 -24.38 -21.91 28.83
C ILE A 760 -24.09 -23.41 28.95
N ALA A 761 -24.96 -24.29 28.46
CA ALA A 761 -24.78 -25.73 28.53
C ALA A 761 -25.62 -26.48 27.48
N LYS A 762 -25.33 -27.77 27.27
CA LYS A 762 -26.19 -28.70 26.52
C LYS A 762 -26.82 -29.72 27.47
N ILE A 763 -28.09 -30.04 27.27
CA ILE A 763 -28.78 -31.07 28.05
C ILE A 763 -28.27 -32.45 27.63
N LEU A 764 -27.89 -33.28 28.60
CA LEU A 764 -27.64 -34.70 28.40
C LEU A 764 -28.99 -35.41 28.24
N ASP A 765 -29.15 -36.16 27.15
CA ASP A 765 -30.27 -37.08 27.04
C ASP A 765 -30.09 -38.19 28.09
N ASP A 766 -31.08 -38.37 28.97
CA ASP A 766 -31.20 -39.53 29.87
C ASP A 766 -31.47 -40.81 29.09
N LYS A 767 -30.52 -41.23 28.26
CA LYS A 767 -30.44 -42.57 27.69
C LYS A 767 -28.99 -43.03 27.58
N LYS A 768 -28.47 -43.47 28.72
CA LYS A 768 -27.61 -44.66 28.86
C LYS A 768 -27.56 -45.11 30.33
N GLN A 769 -28.72 -45.53 30.83
CA GLN A 769 -28.80 -46.61 31.82
C GLN A 769 -29.58 -47.76 31.18
N GLN A 770 -28.87 -48.56 30.39
CA GLN A 770 -29.18 -49.96 30.11
C GLN A 770 -27.88 -50.67 29.74
#